data_AF-A0A2M6Y4D8-F1
#
_entry.id   AF-A0A2M6Y4D8-F1
#
_cell.length_a   1.000
_cell.length_b   1.000
_cell.length_c   1.000
_cell.angle_alpha   90.00
_cell.angle_beta   90.00
_cell.angle_gamma   90.00
#
_symmetry.space_group_name_H-M   'P 1'
#
loop_
_entity.id
_entity.type
_entity.pdbx_description
1 polymer ?
#
loop_
_entity_poly.entity_id
_entity_poly.type
_entity_poly.pdbx_seq_one_letter_code
_entity_poly.pdbx_strand_id
1 'polypeptide(L)'
;MFKTDRISRIRPELEAIVGEDNVRTDDAEITMYSYDAGMARARPEAVISFNSIAEIAPVVKVLYRAGIPYLPRLAGTNLSGGTIPLRGGAVLNLSRLKKIYRIDTAARLALVEPGVVNLDLQKALEPFGFFYAPDPASQKVSTIGGNIGENAGGPLCLKYGVTADNVERLEVVTPEGAVKTWSFRDPGPDLMSLITGSEGTLGIVTRAWLKILPKPRHIRTASAAFTSLESAMTAVTSIVSEGIAPRALEAMDRVSLEAALSGKHDPFPAGTEAVLIIELDGNDVVRLKKELAAVQNICSANSCSDFRVAAEEAERELLWQARKGAYPAMARLAPDVLVEDGVVPRPRLPEALRQTREILSRYKLTAGLLFHAGDGNMHPNMIFDRRDLQEVKRVKKAGHEILKACIKLGGTVSGEHGVGVEKRVAMNWLYGPAELDFFGKIKRAFDPRDLANPDKILPVAEEKPAGSAGLTDKAYLSPEARGIIDELKLRHRTGTRTAVTGLGTRLKTDRIMEGAKPLALRQLAGAPEIDRENLTVRAEAGLPLKELRRQLKACGLDIELPEEGSVGGLIASKTLPGLRRILLGLDIAAADGTLMKFGGTTVKNVAGYDVVRLLCGSLGAYAVILAATFSVSARAARTPQEGAAEFNDAFDPDEYHRRLKKELDPQNLLNPWIYRENAR
;
A
#
# COMPACT_ATOMS: atom_id res chain seq x y z
N MET A 1 12.20 15.74 34.38
CA MET A 1 11.47 16.80 33.63
C MET A 1 10.00 16.61 33.95
N PHE A 2 9.38 17.50 34.72
CA PHE A 2 7.97 17.37 35.11
C PHE A 2 7.12 17.36 33.84
N LYS A 3 6.46 16.23 33.54
CA LYS A 3 5.52 16.16 32.42
C LYS A 3 4.40 17.17 32.70
N THR A 4 4.19 18.10 31.78
CA THR A 4 3.01 18.97 31.80
C THR A 4 1.79 18.05 31.81
N ASP A 5 1.00 18.08 32.87
CA ASP A 5 -0.25 17.32 32.95
C ASP A 5 -1.30 17.98 32.03
N ARG A 6 -1.19 17.67 30.73
CA ARG A 6 -2.05 18.23 29.67
C ARG A 6 -3.46 17.64 29.73
N ILE A 7 -3.58 16.37 30.12
CA ILE A 7 -4.83 15.64 30.11
C ILE A 7 -5.75 16.07 31.26
N SER A 8 -5.25 16.30 32.48
CA SER A 8 -6.14 16.61 33.62
C SER A 8 -7.05 17.82 33.40
N ARG A 9 -6.57 18.82 32.66
CA ARG A 9 -7.34 20.03 32.34
C ARG A 9 -8.55 19.78 31.45
N ILE A 10 -8.50 18.75 30.61
CA ILE A 10 -9.59 18.40 29.67
C ILE A 10 -10.30 17.10 30.06
N ARG A 11 -9.81 16.39 31.08
CA ARG A 11 -10.34 15.11 31.52
C ARG A 11 -11.86 15.16 31.79
N PRO A 12 -12.42 16.15 32.53
CA PRO A 12 -13.87 16.19 32.76
C PRO A 12 -14.70 16.28 31.47
N GLU A 13 -14.22 16.98 30.45
CA GLU A 13 -14.91 17.11 29.17
C GLU A 13 -14.83 15.81 28.35
N LEU A 14 -13.69 15.12 28.39
CA LEU A 14 -13.54 13.79 27.79
C LEU A 14 -14.46 12.78 28.47
N GLU A 15 -14.51 12.77 29.79
CA GLU A 15 -15.37 11.88 30.59
C GLU A 15 -16.85 12.17 30.37
N ALA A 16 -17.24 13.42 30.12
CA ALA A 16 -18.60 13.75 29.74
C ALA A 16 -19.00 13.17 28.36
N ILE A 17 -18.04 12.90 27.47
CA ILE A 17 -18.29 12.32 26.14
C ILE A 17 -18.29 10.78 26.20
N VAL A 18 -17.24 10.18 26.78
CA VAL A 18 -17.02 8.72 26.72
C VAL A 18 -17.34 8.01 28.04
N GLY A 19 -17.62 8.73 29.12
CA GLY A 19 -17.73 8.19 30.48
C GLY A 19 -16.39 8.09 31.21
N GLU A 20 -16.42 8.20 32.53
CA GLU A 20 -15.22 8.18 33.41
C GLU A 20 -14.35 6.93 33.19
N ASP A 21 -14.98 5.76 33.09
CA ASP A 21 -14.31 4.47 32.91
C ASP A 21 -13.55 4.32 31.58
N ASN A 22 -13.72 5.28 30.66
CA ASN A 22 -13.15 5.23 29.33
C ASN A 22 -12.01 6.24 29.15
N VAL A 23 -11.63 7.00 30.19
CA VAL A 23 -10.45 7.89 30.18
C VAL A 23 -9.44 7.39 31.22
N ARG A 24 -8.46 6.58 30.77
CA ARG A 24 -7.45 5.98 31.65
C ARG A 24 -6.14 6.76 31.61
N THR A 25 -5.61 7.10 32.78
CA THR A 25 -4.34 7.83 32.96
C THR A 25 -3.40 7.14 33.94
N ASP A 26 -3.82 6.04 34.57
CA ASP A 26 -3.00 5.30 35.52
C ASP A 26 -1.83 4.58 34.81
N ASP A 27 -0.73 4.43 35.54
CA ASP A 27 0.53 3.94 35.00
C ASP A 27 0.42 2.52 34.42
N ALA A 28 -0.40 1.65 35.01
CA ALA A 28 -0.57 0.28 34.57
C ALA A 28 -1.28 0.22 33.21
N GLU A 29 -2.43 0.90 33.08
CA GLU A 29 -3.19 0.96 31.84
C GLU A 29 -2.39 1.59 30.71
N ILE A 30 -1.82 2.77 30.92
CA ILE A 30 -1.16 3.49 29.82
C ILE A 30 0.16 2.83 29.39
N THR A 31 0.77 2.00 30.24
CA THR A 31 1.95 1.20 29.87
C THR A 31 1.61 0.11 28.84
N MET A 32 0.42 -0.49 28.89
CA MET A 32 -0.02 -1.51 27.91
C MET A 32 -0.15 -0.94 26.48
N TYR A 33 -0.29 0.38 26.37
CA TYR A 33 -0.39 1.10 25.10
C TYR A 33 0.92 1.78 24.70
N SER A 34 2.03 1.46 25.37
CA SER A 34 3.35 2.02 25.07
C SER A 34 4.13 1.29 23.96
N TYR A 35 3.57 0.20 23.44
CA TYR A 35 4.21 -0.70 22.49
C TYR A 35 3.22 -1.33 21.51
N ASP A 36 3.71 -1.72 20.34
CA ASP A 36 3.08 -2.66 19.41
C ASP A 36 3.99 -3.86 19.19
N ALA A 37 3.74 -4.63 18.13
CA ALA A 37 4.55 -5.80 17.78
C ALA A 37 5.96 -5.43 17.27
N GLY A 38 6.22 -4.15 16.97
CA GLY A 38 7.55 -3.65 16.61
C GLY A 38 8.49 -3.47 17.80
N MET A 39 9.66 -2.85 17.56
CA MET A 39 10.68 -2.61 18.59
C MET A 39 10.50 -1.29 19.36
N ALA A 40 9.87 -0.27 18.74
CA ALA A 40 9.78 1.07 19.31
C ALA A 40 8.85 1.11 20.53
N ARG A 41 9.16 1.97 21.50
CA ARG A 41 8.42 2.12 22.75
C ARG A 41 8.32 3.60 23.11
N ALA A 42 7.13 4.06 23.49
CA ALA A 42 6.93 5.41 24.04
C ALA A 42 5.65 5.43 24.87
N ARG A 43 5.64 6.19 25.96
CA ARG A 43 4.52 6.17 26.93
C ARG A 43 3.49 7.28 26.61
N PRO A 44 2.19 6.95 26.48
CA PRO A 44 1.15 7.97 26.34
C PRO A 44 0.85 8.67 27.67
N GLU A 45 0.04 9.73 27.61
CA GLU A 45 -0.50 10.44 28.77
C GLU A 45 -1.91 9.98 29.13
N ALA A 46 -2.67 9.49 28.16
CA ALA A 46 -3.99 8.91 28.38
C ALA A 46 -4.32 7.84 27.34
N VAL A 47 -5.22 6.94 27.72
CA VAL A 47 -5.91 6.01 26.81
C VAL A 47 -7.40 6.31 26.88
N ILE A 48 -7.99 6.65 25.74
CA ILE A 48 -9.41 6.98 25.62
C ILE A 48 -10.10 5.89 24.83
N SER A 49 -11.01 5.14 25.45
CA SER A 49 -11.75 4.05 24.80
C SER A 49 -13.13 4.50 24.33
N PHE A 50 -13.61 3.94 23.23
CA PHE A 50 -14.89 4.31 22.63
C PHE A 50 -15.89 3.16 22.68
N ASN A 51 -17.15 3.46 22.95
CA ASN A 51 -18.26 2.50 22.87
C ASN A 51 -19.19 2.82 21.68
N SER A 52 -19.06 4.00 21.09
CA SER A 52 -19.78 4.43 19.90
C SER A 52 -18.91 5.26 18.96
N ILE A 53 -19.13 5.14 17.65
CA ILE A 53 -18.49 5.99 16.64
C ILE A 53 -18.79 7.48 16.88
N ALA A 54 -19.99 7.79 17.38
CA ALA A 54 -20.45 9.17 17.56
C ALA A 54 -19.59 9.96 18.58
N GLU A 55 -18.86 9.26 19.46
CA GLU A 55 -18.00 9.84 20.49
C GLU A 55 -16.64 10.31 19.94
N ILE A 56 -16.19 9.75 18.80
CA ILE A 56 -14.83 9.97 18.28
C ILE A 56 -14.61 11.43 17.87
N ALA A 57 -15.50 11.98 17.04
CA ALA A 57 -15.38 13.35 16.56
C ALA A 57 -15.38 14.39 17.70
N PRO A 58 -16.29 14.33 18.70
CA PRO A 58 -16.21 15.17 19.88
C PRO A 58 -14.87 15.08 20.62
N VAL A 59 -14.36 13.87 20.90
CA VAL A 59 -13.05 13.71 21.57
C VAL A 59 -11.91 14.32 20.76
N VAL A 60 -11.88 14.09 19.44
CA VAL A 60 -10.85 14.67 18.56
C VAL A 60 -10.91 16.20 18.60
N LYS A 61 -12.10 16.82 18.61
CA LYS A 61 -12.24 18.28 18.73
C LYS A 61 -11.66 18.81 20.05
N VAL A 62 -11.87 18.11 21.16
CA VAL A 62 -11.29 18.48 22.47
C VAL A 62 -9.77 18.44 22.42
N LEU A 63 -9.20 17.34 21.92
CA LEU A 63 -7.75 17.15 21.81
C LEU A 63 -7.11 18.17 20.85
N TYR A 64 -7.75 18.40 19.71
CA TYR A 64 -7.33 19.39 18.73
C TYR A 64 -7.32 20.78 19.35
N ARG A 65 -8.41 21.22 19.98
CA ARG A 65 -8.49 22.53 20.67
C ARG A 65 -7.41 22.66 21.76
N ALA A 66 -7.15 21.60 22.52
CA ALA A 66 -6.13 21.57 23.56
C ALA A 66 -4.69 21.48 23.03
N GLY A 67 -4.48 21.23 21.73
CA GLY A 67 -3.15 21.04 21.15
C GLY A 67 -2.45 19.78 21.63
N ILE A 68 -3.21 18.74 21.97
CA ILE A 68 -2.68 17.47 22.47
C ILE A 68 -2.59 16.50 21.29
N PRO A 69 -1.40 15.95 20.99
CA PRO A 69 -1.25 14.96 19.95
C PRO A 69 -1.99 13.68 20.33
N TYR A 70 -2.48 12.97 19.33
CA TYR A 70 -3.21 11.73 19.55
C TYR A 70 -2.97 10.76 18.42
N LEU A 71 -3.25 9.48 18.66
CA LEU A 71 -3.20 8.46 17.61
C LEU A 71 -4.36 7.46 17.76
N PRO A 72 -4.96 6.99 16.66
CA PRO A 72 -5.89 5.88 16.70
C PRO A 72 -5.13 4.57 16.91
N ARG A 73 -5.71 3.67 17.72
CA ARG A 73 -5.21 2.33 17.94
C ARG A 73 -6.34 1.32 17.99
N LEU A 74 -6.08 0.18 17.35
CA LEU A 74 -6.95 -0.99 17.31
C LEU A 74 -6.25 -2.15 18.02
N ALA A 75 -6.02 -3.28 17.36
CA ALA A 75 -5.37 -4.45 17.96
C ALA A 75 -3.88 -4.25 18.30
N GLY A 76 -3.20 -3.25 17.73
CA GLY A 76 -1.77 -2.99 17.99
C GLY A 76 -0.83 -4.06 17.43
N THR A 77 -1.23 -4.73 16.34
CA THR A 77 -0.47 -5.84 15.71
C THR A 77 0.53 -5.38 14.66
N ASN A 78 0.65 -4.07 14.39
CA ASN A 78 1.60 -3.54 13.40
C ASN A 78 3.05 -3.74 13.87
N LEU A 79 3.95 -3.82 12.89
CA LEU A 79 5.40 -4.04 13.09
C LEU A 79 6.22 -2.77 12.84
N SER A 80 5.59 -1.70 12.35
CA SER A 80 6.23 -0.45 11.92
C SER A 80 6.37 0.58 13.03
N GLY A 81 5.73 0.38 14.19
CA GLY A 81 5.68 1.40 15.25
C GLY A 81 4.60 2.46 15.00
N GLY A 82 3.66 2.22 14.08
CA GLY A 82 2.61 3.17 13.71
C GLY A 82 1.71 3.58 14.89
N THR A 83 1.65 2.76 15.94
CA THR A 83 0.84 3.03 17.15
C THR A 83 1.65 3.47 18.37
N ILE A 84 2.90 3.91 18.18
CA ILE A 84 3.77 4.39 19.26
C ILE A 84 3.58 5.90 19.51
N PRO A 85 3.19 6.33 20.73
CA PRO A 85 2.94 7.73 21.04
C PRO A 85 4.24 8.50 21.31
N LEU A 86 5.05 8.72 20.27
CA LEU A 86 6.36 9.39 20.36
C LEU A 86 6.31 10.76 21.05
N ARG A 87 5.25 11.55 20.84
CA ARG A 87 5.03 12.86 21.50
C ARG A 87 4.15 12.78 22.76
N GLY A 88 3.96 11.59 23.31
CA GLY A 88 2.99 11.32 24.39
C GLY A 88 1.55 11.55 23.90
N GLY A 89 0.75 12.25 24.71
CA GLY A 89 -0.64 12.58 24.38
C GLY A 89 -1.60 11.41 24.52
N ALA A 90 -2.66 11.38 23.71
CA ALA A 90 -3.76 10.43 23.87
C ALA A 90 -3.71 9.28 22.85
N VAL A 91 -3.77 8.04 23.34
CA VAL A 91 -4.09 6.87 22.51
C VAL A 91 -5.60 6.71 22.46
N LEU A 92 -6.17 6.76 21.27
CA LEU A 92 -7.59 6.56 21.02
C LEU A 92 -7.82 5.08 20.73
N ASN A 93 -8.48 4.35 21.63
CA ASN A 93 -8.70 2.91 21.53
C ASN A 93 -10.07 2.61 20.90
N LEU A 94 -10.05 2.25 19.61
CA LEU A 94 -11.24 1.93 18.82
C LEU A 94 -11.56 0.43 18.80
N SER A 95 -10.81 -0.40 19.53
CA SER A 95 -10.90 -1.86 19.43
C SER A 95 -12.27 -2.45 19.77
N ARG A 96 -13.11 -1.74 20.54
CA ARG A 96 -14.48 -2.17 20.92
C ARG A 96 -15.52 -1.97 19.81
N LEU A 97 -15.22 -1.16 18.79
CA LEU A 97 -16.13 -0.83 17.69
C LEU A 97 -16.09 -1.95 16.62
N LYS A 98 -16.87 -3.02 16.82
CA LYS A 98 -16.82 -4.25 16.00
C LYS A 98 -18.12 -4.59 15.27
N LYS A 99 -19.01 -3.63 15.03
CA LYS A 99 -20.28 -3.91 14.35
C LYS A 99 -20.06 -4.17 12.85
N ILE A 100 -20.70 -5.22 12.35
CA ILE A 100 -20.95 -5.45 10.92
C ILE A 100 -22.37 -4.96 10.67
N TYR A 101 -22.52 -3.81 10.01
CA TYR A 101 -23.83 -3.16 9.83
C TYR A 101 -24.65 -3.79 8.72
N ARG A 102 -24.01 -4.21 7.62
CA ARG A 102 -24.69 -4.71 6.43
C ARG A 102 -23.76 -5.62 5.62
N ILE A 103 -24.29 -6.72 5.12
CA ILE A 103 -23.71 -7.53 4.05
C ILE A 103 -24.72 -7.48 2.89
N ASP A 104 -24.30 -6.94 1.75
CA ASP A 104 -25.10 -6.81 0.54
C ASP A 104 -24.47 -7.63 -0.58
N THR A 105 -25.02 -8.82 -0.83
CA THR A 105 -24.51 -9.75 -1.84
C THR A 105 -24.83 -9.30 -3.27
N ALA A 106 -25.89 -8.51 -3.46
CA ALA A 106 -26.27 -7.97 -4.76
C ALA A 106 -25.30 -6.85 -5.17
N ALA A 107 -25.04 -5.92 -4.26
CA ALA A 107 -24.05 -4.85 -4.46
C ALA A 107 -22.60 -5.33 -4.29
N ARG A 108 -22.39 -6.52 -3.71
CA ARG A 108 -21.08 -7.08 -3.33
C ARG A 108 -20.30 -6.17 -2.38
N LEU A 109 -20.98 -5.71 -1.33
CA LEU A 109 -20.44 -4.81 -0.32
C LEU A 109 -20.69 -5.31 1.11
N ALA A 110 -19.75 -5.05 2.00
CA ALA A 110 -19.95 -5.15 3.45
C ALA A 110 -19.67 -3.79 4.11
N LEU A 111 -20.55 -3.33 4.99
CA LEU A 111 -20.37 -2.11 5.79
C LEU A 111 -20.00 -2.48 7.22
N VAL A 112 -18.83 -2.03 7.68
CA VAL A 112 -18.25 -2.46 8.96
C VAL A 112 -17.61 -1.31 9.75
N GLU A 113 -17.49 -1.51 11.06
CA GLU A 113 -16.67 -0.71 11.97
C GLU A 113 -15.18 -1.09 11.92
N PRO A 114 -14.25 -0.19 12.29
CA PRO A 114 -12.81 -0.43 12.18
C PRO A 114 -12.26 -1.53 13.10
N GLY A 115 -12.95 -1.85 14.19
CA GLY A 115 -12.56 -2.89 15.15
C GLY A 115 -12.99 -4.31 14.77
N VAL A 116 -13.75 -4.49 13.69
CA VAL A 116 -14.08 -5.84 13.18
C VAL A 116 -12.79 -6.60 12.87
N VAL A 117 -12.61 -7.77 13.48
CA VAL A 117 -11.47 -8.65 13.21
C VAL A 117 -11.61 -9.20 11.80
N ASN A 118 -10.51 -9.24 11.03
CA ASN A 118 -10.54 -9.65 9.63
C ASN A 118 -11.16 -11.06 9.47
N LEU A 119 -10.70 -12.04 10.26
CA LEU A 119 -11.24 -13.39 10.21
C LEU A 119 -12.73 -13.47 10.63
N ASP A 120 -13.20 -12.60 11.53
CA ASP A 120 -14.61 -12.58 11.90
C ASP A 120 -15.50 -12.05 10.77
N LEU A 121 -15.00 -11.09 9.99
CA LEU A 121 -15.65 -10.69 8.73
C LEU A 121 -15.69 -11.85 7.73
N GLN A 122 -14.58 -12.59 7.58
CA GLN A 122 -14.57 -13.77 6.69
C GLN A 122 -15.66 -14.76 7.08
N LYS A 123 -15.73 -15.14 8.37
CA LYS A 123 -16.76 -16.04 8.92
C LYS A 123 -18.18 -15.53 8.67
N ALA A 124 -18.40 -14.22 8.84
CA ALA A 124 -19.71 -13.62 8.61
C ALA A 124 -20.15 -13.66 7.12
N LEU A 125 -19.20 -13.69 6.18
CA LEU A 125 -19.48 -13.76 4.75
C LEU A 125 -19.71 -15.19 4.22
N GLU A 126 -19.23 -16.21 4.93
CA GLU A 126 -19.28 -17.60 4.44
C GLU A 126 -20.67 -18.13 4.14
N PRO A 127 -21.70 -17.92 5.00
CA PRO A 127 -23.05 -18.40 4.73
C PRO A 127 -23.65 -17.83 3.44
N PHE A 128 -23.14 -16.69 2.98
CA PHE A 128 -23.59 -16.03 1.75
C PHE A 128 -22.81 -16.46 0.51
N GLY A 129 -21.77 -17.29 0.66
CA GLY A 129 -20.90 -17.71 -0.45
C GLY A 129 -19.93 -16.61 -0.91
N PHE A 130 -19.58 -15.67 -0.03
CA PHE A 130 -18.62 -14.58 -0.30
C PHE A 130 -17.39 -14.65 0.61
N PHE A 131 -16.36 -13.89 0.26
CA PHE A 131 -15.18 -13.63 1.08
C PHE A 131 -14.67 -12.20 0.88
N TYR A 132 -13.91 -11.69 1.84
CA TYR A 132 -13.12 -10.45 1.74
C TYR A 132 -11.69 -10.81 1.37
N ALA A 133 -11.10 -10.17 0.36
CA ALA A 133 -9.83 -10.67 -0.20
C ALA A 133 -8.58 -10.46 0.68
N PRO A 134 -8.33 -9.26 1.27
CA PRO A 134 -7.14 -9.04 2.08
C PRO A 134 -7.08 -10.00 3.27
N ASP A 135 -6.01 -10.78 3.35
CA ASP A 135 -5.86 -11.90 4.30
C ASP A 135 -4.50 -11.89 5.04
N PRO A 136 -4.13 -10.77 5.71
CA PRO A 136 -2.84 -10.65 6.38
C PRO A 136 -2.58 -11.85 7.32
N ALA A 137 -1.31 -12.19 7.53
CA ALA A 137 -0.95 -13.33 8.39
C ALA A 137 -1.56 -13.22 9.81
N SER A 138 -1.72 -11.98 10.29
CA SER A 138 -2.35 -11.64 11.57
C SER A 138 -3.88 -11.63 11.55
N GLN A 139 -4.57 -12.06 10.49
CA GLN A 139 -6.04 -11.93 10.32
C GLN A 139 -6.91 -12.46 11.47
N LYS A 140 -6.37 -13.36 12.30
CA LYS A 140 -7.02 -13.86 13.53
C LYS A 140 -7.18 -12.78 14.61
N VAL A 141 -6.40 -11.70 14.54
CA VAL A 141 -6.34 -10.62 15.53
C VAL A 141 -6.35 -9.22 14.91
N SER A 142 -5.84 -9.03 13.69
CA SER A 142 -5.86 -7.73 13.03
C SER A 142 -7.29 -7.34 12.65
N THR A 143 -7.56 -6.04 12.71
CA THR A 143 -8.89 -5.49 12.45
C THR A 143 -8.93 -4.71 11.15
N ILE A 144 -10.13 -4.51 10.60
CA ILE A 144 -10.34 -3.81 9.33
C ILE A 144 -9.69 -2.42 9.32
N GLY A 145 -9.87 -1.62 10.38
CA GLY A 145 -9.28 -0.28 10.46
C GLY A 145 -7.74 -0.31 10.51
N GLY A 146 -7.15 -1.33 11.11
CA GLY A 146 -5.69 -1.50 11.14
C GLY A 146 -5.17 -1.89 9.76
N ASN A 147 -5.87 -2.80 9.08
CA ASN A 147 -5.54 -3.19 7.71
C ASN A 147 -5.65 -1.97 6.77
N ILE A 148 -6.65 -1.11 6.93
CA ILE A 148 -6.77 0.15 6.17
C ILE A 148 -5.62 1.10 6.53
N GLY A 149 -5.29 1.24 7.81
CA GLY A 149 -4.21 2.12 8.27
C GLY A 149 -2.84 1.77 7.69
N GLU A 150 -2.53 0.48 7.55
CA GLU A 150 -1.25 -0.01 7.01
C GLU A 150 -1.31 -0.31 5.49
N ASN A 151 -2.48 -0.16 4.86
CA ASN A 151 -2.77 -0.72 3.54
C ASN A 151 -2.35 -2.20 3.42
N ALA A 152 -2.74 -3.00 4.41
CA ALA A 152 -2.23 -4.34 4.61
C ALA A 152 -2.45 -5.24 3.40
N GLY A 153 -1.47 -6.13 3.21
CA GLY A 153 -1.44 -7.15 2.18
C GLY A 153 -1.76 -8.55 2.73
N GLY A 154 -0.97 -9.53 2.27
CA GLY A 154 -1.21 -10.95 2.49
C GLY A 154 -1.03 -11.81 1.23
N PRO A 155 -1.16 -13.15 1.37
CA PRO A 155 -0.97 -14.10 0.26
C PRO A 155 -1.93 -13.91 -0.92
N LEU A 156 -3.17 -13.45 -0.68
CA LEU A 156 -4.17 -13.30 -1.73
C LEU A 156 -4.00 -12.06 -2.61
N CYS A 157 -3.06 -11.17 -2.27
CA CYS A 157 -2.87 -9.91 -2.97
C CYS A 157 -2.43 -10.06 -4.42
N LEU A 158 -1.70 -11.13 -4.75
CA LEU A 158 -1.26 -11.40 -6.12
C LEU A 158 -2.39 -11.34 -7.14
N LYS A 159 -3.56 -11.89 -6.76
CA LYS A 159 -4.74 -11.92 -7.62
C LYS A 159 -5.76 -10.85 -7.29
N TYR A 160 -5.85 -10.46 -6.01
CA TYR A 160 -6.98 -9.65 -5.52
C TYR A 160 -6.59 -8.26 -5.01
N GLY A 161 -5.32 -7.89 -5.08
CA GLY A 161 -4.81 -6.61 -4.62
C GLY A 161 -4.73 -6.49 -3.10
N VAL A 162 -4.25 -5.33 -2.65
CA VAL A 162 -4.08 -5.00 -1.22
C VAL A 162 -5.38 -4.42 -0.65
N THR A 163 -5.35 -3.98 0.61
CA THR A 163 -6.53 -3.41 1.28
C THR A 163 -7.15 -2.25 0.48
N ALA A 164 -6.34 -1.34 -0.06
CA ALA A 164 -6.83 -0.20 -0.84
C ALA A 164 -7.61 -0.59 -2.11
N ASP A 165 -7.39 -1.77 -2.67
CA ASP A 165 -8.13 -2.30 -3.83
C ASP A 165 -9.52 -2.85 -3.49
N ASN A 166 -9.73 -3.13 -2.20
CA ASN A 166 -10.88 -3.80 -1.63
C ASN A 166 -11.71 -2.89 -0.71
N VAL A 167 -11.41 -1.59 -0.70
CA VAL A 167 -12.19 -0.54 -0.03
C VAL A 167 -12.88 0.30 -1.10
N GLU A 168 -14.20 0.45 -0.99
CA GLU A 168 -15.02 1.22 -1.93
C GLU A 168 -15.36 2.61 -1.40
N ARG A 169 -15.46 2.77 -0.07
CA ARG A 169 -15.75 4.04 0.61
C ARG A 169 -15.28 3.99 2.05
N LEU A 170 -14.88 5.14 2.59
CA LEU A 170 -14.50 5.33 3.99
C LEU A 170 -15.28 6.51 4.60
N GLU A 171 -15.73 6.34 5.83
CA GLU A 171 -16.09 7.45 6.73
C GLU A 171 -14.90 7.70 7.66
N VAL A 172 -14.51 8.97 7.78
CA VAL A 172 -13.28 9.40 8.44
C VAL A 172 -13.56 10.59 9.34
N VAL A 173 -13.05 10.55 10.57
CA VAL A 173 -12.91 11.72 11.43
C VAL A 173 -11.57 12.37 11.11
N THR A 174 -11.61 13.60 10.61
CA THR A 174 -10.42 14.36 10.20
C THR A 174 -9.62 14.86 11.40
N PRO A 175 -8.39 15.38 11.21
CA PRO A 175 -7.58 15.91 12.30
C PRO A 175 -8.25 17.00 13.15
N GLU A 176 -9.12 17.81 12.54
CA GLU A 176 -9.91 18.83 13.22
C GLU A 176 -11.24 18.33 13.83
N GLY A 177 -11.54 17.04 13.65
CA GLY A 177 -12.74 16.39 14.18
C GLY A 177 -13.99 16.55 13.32
N ALA A 178 -13.85 16.87 12.02
CA ALA A 178 -14.96 16.81 11.08
C ALA A 178 -15.20 15.36 10.62
N VAL A 179 -16.46 14.99 10.37
CA VAL A 179 -16.79 13.68 9.77
C VAL A 179 -16.91 13.87 8.27
N LYS A 180 -16.12 13.11 7.50
CA LYS A 180 -16.12 13.10 6.04
C LYS A 180 -16.33 11.70 5.52
N THR A 181 -16.92 11.60 4.34
CA THR A 181 -17.10 10.33 3.64
C THR A 181 -16.53 10.49 2.24
N TRP A 182 -15.59 9.63 1.88
CA TRP A 182 -14.94 9.63 0.57
C TRP A 182 -14.99 8.25 -0.06
N SER A 183 -15.22 8.21 -1.37
CA SER A 183 -15.12 7.03 -2.22
C SER A 183 -14.14 7.31 -3.35
N PHE A 184 -13.39 6.29 -3.79
CA PHE A 184 -12.55 6.45 -4.97
C PHE A 184 -13.36 6.76 -6.25
N ARG A 185 -14.67 6.45 -6.23
CA ARG A 185 -15.61 6.73 -7.32
C ARG A 185 -16.15 8.16 -7.31
N ASP A 186 -15.89 8.94 -6.26
CA ASP A 186 -16.28 10.35 -6.23
C ASP A 186 -15.59 11.12 -7.37
N PRO A 187 -16.25 12.13 -7.97
CA PRO A 187 -15.63 12.96 -8.99
C PRO A 187 -14.43 13.73 -8.42
N GLY A 188 -13.43 14.01 -9.26
CA GLY A 188 -12.20 14.69 -8.84
C GLY A 188 -11.11 13.74 -8.31
N PRO A 189 -10.04 14.28 -7.67
CA PRO A 189 -8.98 13.49 -7.03
C PRO A 189 -9.47 12.40 -6.08
N ASP A 190 -8.78 11.26 -5.99
CA ASP A 190 -9.11 10.17 -5.06
C ASP A 190 -8.60 10.46 -3.63
N LEU A 191 -9.32 11.28 -2.84
CA LEU A 191 -8.95 11.54 -1.44
C LEU A 191 -8.98 10.29 -0.56
N MET A 192 -9.84 9.32 -0.87
CA MET A 192 -9.94 8.07 -0.11
C MET A 192 -8.62 7.29 -0.14
N SER A 193 -7.88 7.36 -1.26
CA SER A 193 -6.57 6.72 -1.37
C SER A 193 -5.57 7.21 -0.33
N LEU A 194 -5.58 8.49 0.02
CA LEU A 194 -4.66 9.05 1.01
C LEU A 194 -4.89 8.49 2.41
N ILE A 195 -6.13 8.12 2.74
CA ILE A 195 -6.47 7.59 4.07
C ILE A 195 -5.98 6.16 4.25
N THR A 196 -6.00 5.36 3.19
CA THR A 196 -5.50 3.98 3.22
C THR A 196 -3.97 4.00 3.19
N GLY A 197 -3.30 3.37 4.16
CA GLY A 197 -1.85 3.49 4.34
C GLY A 197 -1.40 4.76 5.07
N SER A 198 -2.33 5.62 5.52
CA SER A 198 -1.96 6.84 6.25
C SER A 198 -1.46 6.62 7.66
N GLU A 199 -1.59 5.40 8.20
CA GLU A 199 -1.25 5.04 9.57
C GLU A 199 -1.89 5.97 10.62
N GLY A 200 -3.08 6.52 10.32
CA GLY A 200 -3.78 7.45 11.21
C GLY A 200 -3.23 8.88 11.23
N THR A 201 -2.28 9.21 10.34
CA THR A 201 -1.69 10.55 10.26
C THR A 201 -2.58 11.58 9.56
N LEU A 202 -3.57 11.14 8.78
CA LEU A 202 -4.49 12.01 8.02
C LEU A 202 -5.95 11.93 8.48
N GLY A 203 -6.24 11.10 9.50
CA GLY A 203 -7.59 10.95 10.05
C GLY A 203 -7.82 9.57 10.67
N ILE A 204 -9.02 9.37 11.21
CA ILE A 204 -9.44 8.14 11.89
C ILE A 204 -10.61 7.54 11.12
N VAL A 205 -10.44 6.32 10.60
CA VAL A 205 -11.54 5.59 9.94
C VAL A 205 -12.58 5.15 10.97
N THR A 206 -13.84 5.51 10.74
CA THR A 206 -14.98 5.14 11.60
C THR A 206 -15.91 4.13 10.95
N ARG A 207 -16.05 4.14 9.61
CA ARG A 207 -16.79 3.12 8.85
C ARG A 207 -16.07 2.80 7.55
N ALA A 208 -16.16 1.54 7.12
CA ALA A 208 -15.61 1.10 5.85
C ALA A 208 -16.66 0.31 5.04
N TRP A 209 -16.79 0.65 3.76
CA TRP A 209 -17.51 -0.14 2.78
C TRP A 209 -16.49 -0.98 2.02
N LEU A 210 -16.51 -2.28 2.28
CA LEU A 210 -15.56 -3.24 1.75
C LEU A 210 -16.17 -4.00 0.57
N LYS A 211 -15.37 -4.19 -0.47
CA LYS A 211 -15.70 -5.08 -1.58
C LYS A 211 -15.66 -6.53 -1.09
N ILE A 212 -16.70 -7.29 -1.39
CA ILE A 212 -16.74 -8.74 -1.14
C ILE A 212 -16.79 -9.49 -2.48
N LEU A 213 -16.15 -10.65 -2.53
CA LEU A 213 -16.00 -11.46 -3.75
C LEU A 213 -16.72 -12.80 -3.57
N PRO A 214 -17.35 -13.34 -4.63
CA PRO A 214 -17.92 -14.68 -4.56
C PRO A 214 -16.81 -15.70 -4.33
N LYS A 215 -17.05 -16.70 -3.46
CA LYS A 215 -16.11 -17.81 -3.26
C LYS A 215 -15.92 -18.55 -4.60
N PRO A 216 -14.67 -18.82 -5.02
CA PRO A 216 -14.42 -19.59 -6.24
C PRO A 216 -14.97 -21.01 -6.11
N ARG A 217 -15.46 -21.60 -7.21
CA ARG A 217 -15.99 -22.97 -7.19
C ARG A 217 -14.92 -24.04 -6.99
N HIS A 218 -13.70 -23.77 -7.45
CA HIS A 218 -12.59 -24.70 -7.39
C HIS A 218 -11.34 -23.99 -6.89
N ILE A 219 -10.70 -24.63 -5.90
CA ILE A 219 -9.37 -24.26 -5.39
C ILE A 219 -8.48 -25.51 -5.54
N ARG A 220 -7.23 -25.30 -5.95
CA ARG A 220 -6.20 -26.34 -5.97
C ARG A 220 -4.93 -25.78 -5.33
N THR A 221 -4.39 -26.52 -4.38
CA THR A 221 -3.18 -26.15 -3.65
C THR A 221 -2.13 -27.21 -3.90
N ALA A 222 -0.92 -26.77 -4.20
CA ALA A 222 0.25 -27.62 -4.39
C ALA A 222 1.43 -27.09 -3.58
N SER A 223 2.31 -28.00 -3.18
CA SER A 223 3.62 -27.70 -2.65
C SER A 223 4.70 -28.17 -3.63
N ALA A 224 5.73 -27.38 -3.84
CA ALA A 224 6.89 -27.72 -4.65
C ALA A 224 8.16 -27.56 -3.82
N ALA A 225 8.90 -28.64 -3.61
CA ALA A 225 10.15 -28.66 -2.86
C ALA A 225 11.35 -28.49 -3.80
N PHE A 226 12.31 -27.67 -3.38
CA PHE A 226 13.53 -27.36 -4.13
C PHE A 226 14.75 -27.55 -3.24
N THR A 227 15.84 -28.00 -3.83
CA THR A 227 17.17 -28.11 -3.17
C THR A 227 17.94 -26.77 -3.18
N SER A 228 17.37 -25.73 -3.80
CA SER A 228 17.89 -24.36 -3.78
C SER A 228 16.74 -23.35 -3.76
N LEU A 229 16.86 -22.36 -2.88
CA LEU A 229 15.92 -21.24 -2.84
C LEU A 229 16.01 -20.35 -4.08
N GLU A 230 17.18 -20.26 -4.74
CA GLU A 230 17.31 -19.53 -6.01
C GLU A 230 16.50 -20.18 -7.12
N SER A 231 16.55 -21.51 -7.24
CA SER A 231 15.75 -22.27 -8.21
C SER A 231 14.24 -22.11 -7.97
N ALA A 232 13.82 -22.07 -6.71
CA ALA A 232 12.44 -21.76 -6.34
C ALA A 232 12.03 -20.35 -6.79
N MET A 233 12.90 -19.34 -6.63
CA MET A 233 12.63 -17.97 -7.10
C MET A 233 12.58 -17.87 -8.63
N THR A 234 13.43 -18.58 -9.37
CA THR A 234 13.35 -18.65 -10.84
C THR A 234 12.04 -19.30 -11.32
N ALA A 235 11.58 -20.34 -10.62
CA ALA A 235 10.27 -20.97 -10.89
C ALA A 235 9.12 -19.96 -10.68
N VAL A 236 9.18 -19.15 -9.62
CA VAL A 236 8.20 -18.09 -9.35
C VAL A 236 8.12 -17.09 -10.51
N THR A 237 9.26 -16.55 -10.96
CA THR A 237 9.31 -15.64 -12.10
C THR A 237 8.68 -16.30 -13.34
N SER A 238 9.07 -17.55 -13.63
CA SER A 238 8.59 -18.29 -14.80
C SER A 238 7.07 -18.56 -14.77
N ILE A 239 6.50 -18.92 -13.61
CA ILE A 239 5.04 -19.12 -13.44
C ILE A 239 4.27 -17.84 -13.79
N VAL A 240 4.74 -16.71 -13.28
CA VAL A 240 4.05 -15.43 -13.48
C VAL A 240 4.22 -14.94 -14.91
N SER A 241 5.42 -14.99 -15.49
CA SER A 241 5.67 -14.52 -16.87
C SER A 241 4.91 -15.34 -17.92
N GLU A 242 4.55 -16.60 -17.64
CA GLU A 242 3.66 -17.44 -18.46
C GLU A 242 2.18 -16.97 -18.42
N GLY A 243 1.87 -15.94 -17.63
CA GLY A 243 0.52 -15.40 -17.46
C GLY A 243 -0.37 -16.24 -16.57
N ILE A 244 0.20 -17.16 -15.79
CA ILE A 244 -0.52 -17.84 -14.72
C ILE A 244 -0.57 -16.87 -13.55
N ALA A 245 -1.79 -16.57 -13.07
CA ALA A 245 -2.01 -15.73 -11.91
C ALA A 245 -2.55 -16.59 -10.76
N PRO A 246 -1.67 -17.26 -9.99
CA PRO A 246 -2.06 -17.91 -8.75
C PRO A 246 -2.81 -16.94 -7.85
N ARG A 247 -3.75 -17.46 -7.06
CA ARG A 247 -4.31 -16.67 -5.96
C ARG A 247 -3.31 -16.49 -4.84
N ALA A 248 -2.35 -17.41 -4.72
CA ALA A 248 -1.18 -17.26 -3.84
C ALA A 248 0.01 -18.01 -4.44
N LEU A 249 1.19 -17.41 -4.28
CA LEU A 249 2.48 -17.99 -4.69
C LEU A 249 3.51 -17.60 -3.64
N GLU A 250 3.61 -18.44 -2.62
CA GLU A 250 4.36 -18.20 -1.39
C GLU A 250 5.64 -19.03 -1.38
N ALA A 251 6.68 -18.54 -0.69
CA ALA A 251 7.90 -19.33 -0.48
C ALA A 251 8.33 -19.34 0.99
N MET A 252 8.97 -20.43 1.39
CA MET A 252 9.59 -20.63 2.70
C MET A 252 10.97 -21.26 2.51
N ASP A 253 11.97 -20.75 3.22
CA ASP A 253 13.29 -21.38 3.28
C ASP A 253 13.36 -22.49 4.34
N ARG A 254 14.52 -23.18 4.40
CA ARG A 254 14.80 -24.25 5.36
C ARG A 254 14.58 -23.85 6.81
N VAL A 255 15.09 -22.68 7.22
CA VAL A 255 14.94 -22.17 8.60
C VAL A 255 13.46 -21.97 8.93
N SER A 256 12.68 -21.44 7.99
CA SER A 256 11.23 -21.25 8.15
C SER A 256 10.45 -22.55 8.23
N LEU A 257 10.84 -23.54 7.43
CA LEU A 257 10.24 -24.87 7.46
C LEU A 257 10.53 -25.57 8.79
N GLU A 258 11.78 -25.56 9.25
CA GLU A 258 12.18 -26.15 10.54
C GLU A 258 11.43 -25.52 11.71
N ALA A 259 11.30 -24.19 11.72
CA ALA A 259 10.51 -23.50 12.74
C ALA A 259 9.03 -23.93 12.70
N ALA A 260 8.41 -23.94 11.52
CA ALA A 260 6.99 -24.27 11.36
C ALA A 260 6.65 -25.74 11.69
N LEU A 261 7.61 -26.65 11.43
CA LEU A 261 7.47 -28.09 11.60
C LEU A 261 8.04 -28.59 12.94
N SER A 262 8.62 -27.72 13.77
CA SER A 262 9.22 -28.10 15.05
C SER A 262 8.30 -29.03 15.88
N GLY A 263 8.77 -30.26 16.12
CA GLY A 263 8.03 -31.30 16.86
C GLY A 263 7.00 -32.07 16.03
N LYS A 264 7.01 -31.95 14.70
CA LYS A 264 6.14 -32.65 13.74
C LYS A 264 6.98 -33.38 12.69
N HIS A 265 6.35 -34.28 11.95
CA HIS A 265 6.96 -34.96 10.81
C HIS A 265 7.20 -33.98 9.66
N ASP A 266 8.41 -33.97 9.09
CA ASP A 266 8.74 -33.20 7.88
C ASP A 266 8.20 -33.93 6.64
N PRO A 267 7.18 -33.40 5.93
CA PRO A 267 6.62 -34.08 4.79
C PRO A 267 7.51 -33.99 3.54
N PHE A 268 8.58 -33.17 3.52
CA PHE A 268 9.38 -32.91 2.33
C PHE A 268 10.62 -33.83 2.23
N PRO A 269 11.14 -34.09 1.01
CA PRO A 269 12.35 -34.89 0.84
C PRO A 269 13.57 -34.32 1.58
N ALA A 270 14.50 -35.20 1.95
CA ALA A 270 15.79 -34.78 2.50
C ALA A 270 16.54 -33.85 1.52
N GLY A 271 17.17 -32.81 2.05
CA GLY A 271 17.88 -31.79 1.24
C GLY A 271 16.98 -30.69 0.67
N THR A 272 15.71 -30.61 1.08
CA THR A 272 14.83 -29.49 0.74
C THR A 272 15.32 -28.21 1.42
N GLU A 273 15.72 -27.22 0.63
CA GLU A 273 16.16 -25.89 1.08
C GLU A 273 15.07 -24.83 0.95
N ALA A 274 14.07 -25.08 0.11
CA ALA A 274 12.95 -24.19 -0.12
C ALA A 274 11.68 -24.94 -0.51
N VAL A 275 10.54 -24.40 -0.10
CA VAL A 275 9.22 -24.88 -0.53
C VAL A 275 8.42 -23.71 -1.08
N LEU A 276 7.82 -23.91 -2.26
CA LEU A 276 6.76 -23.05 -2.76
C LEU A 276 5.40 -23.62 -2.35
N ILE A 277 4.49 -22.76 -1.90
CA ILE A 277 3.07 -23.07 -1.77
C ILE A 277 2.34 -22.30 -2.84
N ILE A 278 1.68 -23.04 -3.72
CA ILE A 278 1.07 -22.52 -4.93
C ILE A 278 -0.41 -22.83 -4.87
N GLU A 279 -1.24 -21.78 -4.90
CA GLU A 279 -2.68 -21.95 -4.89
C GLU A 279 -3.29 -21.30 -6.13
N LEU A 280 -4.08 -22.10 -6.85
CA LEU A 280 -4.84 -21.67 -8.01
C LEU A 280 -6.33 -21.75 -7.68
N ASP A 281 -7.11 -20.81 -8.22
CA ASP A 281 -8.56 -20.89 -8.16
C ASP A 281 -9.27 -20.41 -9.41
N GLY A 282 -10.51 -20.88 -9.56
CA GLY A 282 -11.36 -20.49 -10.67
C GLY A 282 -12.69 -21.23 -10.69
N ASN A 283 -13.51 -20.83 -11.65
CA ASN A 283 -14.82 -21.45 -11.88
C ASN A 283 -14.80 -22.49 -13.01
N ASP A 284 -13.72 -22.55 -13.78
CA ASP A 284 -13.50 -23.52 -14.86
C ASP A 284 -12.44 -24.55 -14.42
N VAL A 285 -12.90 -25.77 -14.11
CA VAL A 285 -12.04 -26.86 -13.64
C VAL A 285 -11.06 -27.34 -14.71
N VAL A 286 -11.43 -27.29 -16.00
CA VAL A 286 -10.57 -27.76 -17.10
C VAL A 286 -9.39 -26.81 -17.26
N ARG A 287 -9.67 -25.50 -17.23
CA ARG A 287 -8.63 -24.48 -17.22
C ARG A 287 -7.72 -24.62 -15.99
N LEU A 288 -8.30 -24.80 -14.81
CA LEU A 288 -7.54 -24.93 -13.56
C LEU A 288 -6.58 -26.13 -13.61
N LYS A 289 -7.02 -27.27 -14.15
CA LYS A 289 -6.16 -28.45 -14.37
C LYS A 289 -5.01 -28.16 -15.34
N LYS A 290 -5.27 -27.44 -16.44
CA LYS A 290 -4.23 -27.03 -17.40
C LYS A 290 -3.20 -26.09 -16.76
N GLU A 291 -3.67 -25.11 -15.99
CA GLU A 291 -2.79 -24.19 -15.27
C GLU A 291 -1.94 -24.92 -14.22
N LEU A 292 -2.52 -25.86 -13.48
CA LEU A 292 -1.78 -26.68 -12.51
C LEU A 292 -0.71 -27.55 -13.19
N ALA A 293 -1.02 -28.18 -14.32
CA ALA A 293 -0.05 -28.97 -15.08
C ALA A 293 1.09 -28.09 -15.62
N ALA A 294 0.78 -26.89 -16.09
CA ALA A 294 1.80 -25.92 -16.51
C ALA A 294 2.70 -25.50 -15.35
N VAL A 295 2.13 -25.21 -14.18
CA VAL A 295 2.90 -24.92 -12.95
C VAL A 295 3.84 -26.07 -12.59
N GLN A 296 3.35 -27.32 -12.62
CA GLN A 296 4.17 -28.50 -12.33
C GLN A 296 5.34 -28.64 -13.31
N ASN A 297 5.09 -28.44 -14.61
CA ASN A 297 6.14 -28.48 -15.63
C ASN A 297 7.20 -27.40 -15.42
N ILE A 298 6.76 -26.17 -15.10
CA ILE A 298 7.67 -25.06 -14.81
C ILE A 298 8.52 -25.35 -13.56
N CYS A 299 7.91 -25.86 -12.48
CA CYS A 299 8.65 -26.24 -11.28
C CYS A 299 9.67 -27.34 -11.60
N SER A 300 9.28 -28.37 -12.34
CA SER A 300 10.15 -29.48 -12.73
C SER A 300 11.34 -29.01 -13.59
N ALA A 301 11.11 -28.10 -14.54
CA ALA A 301 12.15 -27.48 -15.36
C ALA A 301 13.13 -26.63 -14.53
N ASN A 302 12.72 -26.17 -13.36
CA ASN A 302 13.53 -25.39 -12.41
C ASN A 302 14.03 -26.24 -11.23
N SER A 303 14.31 -27.53 -11.46
CA SER A 303 14.92 -28.43 -10.46
C SER A 303 14.07 -28.65 -9.19
N CYS A 304 12.75 -28.66 -9.32
CA CYS A 304 11.86 -29.13 -8.25
C CYS A 304 12.10 -30.62 -8.00
N SER A 305 12.41 -30.98 -6.75
CA SER A 305 12.68 -32.37 -6.34
C SER A 305 11.42 -33.15 -6.01
N ASP A 306 10.34 -32.48 -5.63
CA ASP A 306 9.06 -33.10 -5.29
C ASP A 306 7.92 -32.08 -5.46
N PHE A 307 6.91 -32.45 -6.25
CA PHE A 307 5.72 -31.63 -6.48
C PHE A 307 4.48 -32.42 -6.05
N ARG A 308 3.75 -31.89 -5.08
CA ARG A 308 2.56 -32.56 -4.50
C ARG A 308 1.35 -31.66 -4.56
N VAL A 309 0.25 -32.21 -5.05
CA VAL A 309 -1.06 -31.54 -5.04
C VAL A 309 -1.82 -32.07 -3.83
N ALA A 310 -2.37 -31.18 -3.02
CA ALA A 310 -3.24 -31.56 -1.90
C ALA A 310 -4.47 -32.31 -2.44
N ALA A 311 -4.70 -33.53 -1.96
CA ALA A 311 -5.81 -34.37 -2.39
C ALA A 311 -7.14 -33.91 -1.77
N GLU A 312 -7.10 -33.44 -0.53
CA GLU A 312 -8.27 -33.07 0.27
C GLU A 312 -8.06 -31.73 1.01
N GLU A 313 -9.15 -31.15 1.49
CA GLU A 313 -9.14 -29.86 2.20
C GLU A 313 -8.27 -29.88 3.46
N ALA A 314 -8.19 -31.02 4.15
CA ALA A 314 -7.35 -31.17 5.34
C ALA A 314 -5.85 -31.02 5.02
N GLU A 315 -5.37 -31.60 3.91
CA GLU A 315 -3.98 -31.47 3.47
C GLU A 315 -3.66 -30.02 3.04
N ARG A 316 -4.60 -29.38 2.33
CA ARG A 316 -4.51 -27.96 1.98
C ARG A 316 -4.37 -27.09 3.22
N GLU A 317 -5.22 -27.31 4.23
CA GLU A 317 -5.21 -26.52 5.46
C GLU A 317 -3.90 -26.71 6.24
N LEU A 318 -3.33 -27.93 6.25
CA LEU A 318 -2.02 -28.18 6.87
C LEU A 318 -0.90 -27.37 6.23
N LEU A 319 -0.86 -27.28 4.89
CA LEU A 319 0.11 -26.43 4.17
C LEU A 319 -0.05 -24.96 4.57
N TRP A 320 -1.28 -24.46 4.62
CA TRP A 320 -1.56 -23.08 4.99
C TRP A 320 -1.27 -22.76 6.45
N GLN A 321 -1.57 -23.69 7.37
CA GLN A 321 -1.22 -23.55 8.78
C GLN A 321 0.29 -23.52 8.98
N ALA A 322 1.06 -24.33 8.24
CA ALA A 322 2.53 -24.27 8.28
C ALA A 322 3.03 -22.88 7.82
N ARG A 323 2.56 -22.39 6.68
CA ARG A 323 2.99 -21.09 6.13
C ARG A 323 2.60 -19.88 6.96
N LYS A 324 1.36 -19.83 7.44
CA LYS A 324 0.86 -18.75 8.30
C LYS A 324 1.40 -18.85 9.73
N GLY A 325 1.74 -20.06 10.17
CA GLY A 325 2.34 -20.34 11.48
C GLY A 325 3.85 -20.17 11.54
N ALA A 326 4.54 -20.03 10.41
CA ALA A 326 6.01 -19.94 10.38
C ALA A 326 6.55 -18.73 11.15
N TYR A 327 5.96 -17.54 10.96
CA TYR A 327 6.37 -16.34 11.69
C TYR A 327 6.26 -16.47 13.22
N PRO A 328 5.08 -16.80 13.81
CA PRO A 328 5.00 -16.97 15.26
C PRO A 328 5.84 -18.16 15.77
N ALA A 329 6.15 -19.15 14.93
CA ALA A 329 7.06 -20.23 15.31
C ALA A 329 8.51 -19.76 15.49
N MET A 330 8.95 -18.71 14.77
CA MET A 330 10.29 -18.12 14.95
C MET A 330 10.51 -17.58 16.36
N ALA A 331 9.46 -17.09 17.02
CA ALA A 331 9.53 -16.61 18.41
C ALA A 331 9.87 -17.72 19.43
N ARG A 332 9.92 -19.00 19.01
CA ARG A 332 10.43 -20.12 19.82
C ARG A 332 11.95 -20.27 19.72
N LEU A 333 12.55 -19.75 18.64
CA LEU A 333 14.00 -19.84 18.38
C LEU A 333 14.76 -18.73 19.12
N ALA A 334 14.16 -17.54 19.20
CA ALA A 334 14.70 -16.39 19.92
C ALA A 334 13.55 -15.54 20.49
N PRO A 335 13.78 -14.73 21.55
CA PRO A 335 12.74 -13.92 22.15
C PRO A 335 12.23 -12.81 21.23
N ASP A 336 13.01 -12.41 20.22
CA ASP A 336 12.70 -11.31 19.33
C ASP A 336 12.89 -11.64 17.86
N VAL A 337 12.08 -10.99 17.03
CA VAL A 337 12.14 -11.10 15.57
C VAL A 337 12.01 -9.70 14.97
N LEU A 338 12.99 -9.28 14.16
CA LEU A 338 12.89 -8.10 13.31
C LEU A 338 12.50 -8.56 11.91
N VAL A 339 11.44 -7.98 11.36
CA VAL A 339 10.91 -8.35 10.05
C VAL A 339 11.16 -7.22 9.08
N GLU A 340 11.98 -7.49 8.08
CA GLU A 340 12.07 -6.62 6.91
C GLU A 340 10.90 -6.90 5.96
N ASP A 341 10.52 -5.91 5.15
CA ASP A 341 9.34 -5.96 4.26
C ASP A 341 9.66 -5.35 2.89
N GLY A 342 10.83 -5.71 2.36
CA GLY A 342 11.33 -5.17 1.09
C GLY A 342 10.68 -5.84 -0.11
N VAL A 343 10.26 -5.05 -1.10
CA VAL A 343 9.70 -5.54 -2.36
C VAL A 343 10.66 -5.26 -3.50
N VAL A 344 10.82 -6.21 -4.42
CA VAL A 344 11.57 -6.02 -5.67
C VAL A 344 10.72 -6.43 -6.88
N PRO A 345 11.02 -5.94 -8.09
CA PRO A 345 10.46 -6.52 -9.31
C PRO A 345 10.72 -8.04 -9.34
N ARG A 346 9.73 -8.84 -9.76
CA ARG A 346 9.79 -10.31 -9.69
C ARG A 346 11.05 -10.91 -10.31
N PRO A 347 11.56 -10.43 -11.48
CA PRO A 347 12.78 -10.98 -12.07
C PRO A 347 14.04 -10.74 -11.22
N ARG A 348 13.98 -9.81 -10.26
CA ARG A 348 15.08 -9.47 -9.34
C ARG A 348 15.06 -10.24 -8.03
N LEU A 349 14.04 -11.08 -7.78
CA LEU A 349 13.95 -11.89 -6.57
C LEU A 349 15.19 -12.78 -6.31
N PRO A 350 15.74 -13.52 -7.30
CA PRO A 350 16.95 -14.32 -7.08
C PRO A 350 18.14 -13.47 -6.63
N GLU A 351 18.32 -12.30 -7.25
CA GLU A 351 19.41 -11.38 -6.91
C GLU A 351 19.24 -10.76 -5.52
N ALA A 352 18.02 -10.32 -5.18
CA ALA A 352 17.69 -9.76 -3.87
C ALA A 352 17.93 -10.78 -2.75
N LEU A 353 17.55 -12.04 -3.00
CA LEU A 353 17.81 -13.16 -2.09
C LEU A 353 19.30 -13.37 -1.86
N ARG A 354 20.10 -13.47 -2.93
CA ARG A 354 21.55 -13.66 -2.83
C ARG A 354 22.20 -12.56 -1.98
N GLN A 355 21.87 -11.30 -2.28
CA GLN A 355 22.38 -10.16 -1.51
C GLN A 355 21.94 -10.21 -0.04
N THR A 356 20.70 -10.62 0.23
CA THR A 356 20.20 -10.79 1.60
C THR A 356 20.99 -11.84 2.37
N ARG A 357 21.25 -13.03 1.77
CA ARG A 357 22.05 -14.09 2.42
C ARG A 357 23.48 -13.64 2.68
N GLU A 358 24.09 -12.91 1.74
CA GLU A 358 25.43 -12.33 1.91
C GLU A 358 25.47 -11.34 3.08
N ILE A 359 24.47 -10.45 3.18
CA ILE A 359 24.35 -9.49 4.29
C ILE A 359 24.21 -10.23 5.63
N LEU A 360 23.26 -11.18 5.73
CA LEU A 360 23.04 -11.96 6.95
C LEU A 360 24.32 -12.70 7.39
N SER A 361 25.03 -13.32 6.45
CA SER A 361 26.30 -14.01 6.72
C SER A 361 27.38 -13.06 7.24
N ARG A 362 27.58 -11.90 6.61
CA ARG A 362 28.56 -10.88 7.07
C ARG A 362 28.27 -10.38 8.48
N TYR A 363 27.00 -10.19 8.83
CA TYR A 363 26.57 -9.76 10.15
C TYR A 363 26.44 -10.91 11.16
N LYS A 364 26.65 -12.16 10.74
CA LYS A 364 26.49 -13.38 11.54
C LYS A 364 25.10 -13.47 12.18
N LEU A 365 24.07 -13.26 11.37
CA LEU A 365 22.67 -13.28 11.78
C LEU A 365 21.96 -14.47 11.15
N THR A 366 21.05 -15.06 11.92
CA THR A 366 20.11 -16.09 11.43
C THR A 366 18.79 -15.41 11.11
N ALA A 367 18.20 -15.74 9.97
CA ALA A 367 16.86 -15.30 9.61
C ALA A 367 16.10 -16.42 8.93
N GLY A 368 14.79 -16.49 9.18
CA GLY A 368 13.89 -17.24 8.32
C GLY A 368 13.40 -16.37 7.18
N LEU A 369 13.48 -16.87 5.96
CA LEU A 369 13.04 -16.15 4.76
C LEU A 369 11.65 -16.62 4.34
N LEU A 370 10.66 -15.74 4.51
CA LEU A 370 9.29 -15.91 4.03
C LEU A 370 9.03 -14.94 2.87
N PHE A 371 8.17 -15.33 1.94
CA PHE A 371 7.90 -14.52 0.75
C PHE A 371 6.42 -14.54 0.38
N HIS A 372 5.90 -13.39 -0.05
CA HIS A 372 4.85 -13.33 -1.05
C HIS A 372 5.52 -13.28 -2.42
N ALA A 373 6.04 -14.43 -2.85
CA ALA A 373 6.98 -14.52 -3.96
C ALA A 373 6.37 -14.05 -5.28
N GLY A 374 5.08 -14.33 -5.52
CA GLY A 374 4.39 -13.87 -6.73
C GLY A 374 4.29 -12.35 -6.88
N ASP A 375 4.42 -11.60 -5.78
CA ASP A 375 4.35 -10.13 -5.77
C ASP A 375 5.72 -9.46 -5.60
N GLY A 376 6.79 -10.27 -5.47
CA GLY A 376 8.14 -9.76 -5.23
C GLY A 376 8.42 -9.31 -3.79
N ASN A 377 7.52 -9.59 -2.82
CA ASN A 377 7.70 -9.16 -1.42
C ASN A 377 8.48 -10.19 -0.60
N MET A 378 9.57 -9.74 0.02
CA MET A 378 10.47 -10.53 0.84
C MET A 378 10.36 -10.16 2.32
N HIS A 379 10.28 -11.17 3.17
CA HIS A 379 10.27 -11.02 4.61
C HIS A 379 11.44 -11.78 5.27
N PRO A 380 12.64 -11.19 5.30
CA PRO A 380 13.70 -11.62 6.20
C PRO A 380 13.29 -11.43 7.66
N ASN A 381 13.08 -12.54 8.36
CA ASN A 381 12.70 -12.59 9.78
C ASN A 381 13.97 -12.86 10.61
N MET A 382 14.72 -11.82 10.92
CA MET A 382 15.94 -11.92 11.72
C MET A 382 15.59 -12.20 13.18
N ILE A 383 15.98 -13.37 13.68
CA ILE A 383 15.77 -13.77 15.08
C ILE A 383 16.94 -13.27 15.94
N PHE A 384 16.65 -12.71 17.12
CA PHE A 384 17.67 -12.13 17.99
C PHE A 384 17.23 -12.05 19.46
N ASP A 385 18.15 -11.67 20.34
CA ASP A 385 17.87 -11.32 21.73
C ASP A 385 18.06 -9.81 21.96
N ARG A 386 16.98 -9.07 22.22
CA ARG A 386 17.06 -7.61 22.45
C ARG A 386 17.91 -7.22 23.66
N ARG A 387 18.23 -8.17 24.55
CA ARG A 387 19.12 -7.95 25.71
C ARG A 387 20.58 -7.83 25.29
N ASP A 388 20.98 -8.41 24.15
CA ASP A 388 22.30 -8.17 23.54
C ASP A 388 22.25 -6.92 22.65
N LEU A 389 22.71 -5.79 23.20
CA LEU A 389 22.74 -4.52 22.50
C LEU A 389 23.67 -4.51 21.26
N GLN A 390 24.68 -5.39 21.20
CA GLN A 390 25.53 -5.50 20.02
C GLN A 390 24.84 -6.31 18.92
N GLU A 391 24.10 -7.36 19.28
CA GLU A 391 23.25 -8.07 18.34
C GLU A 391 22.17 -7.16 17.75
N VAL A 392 21.47 -6.39 18.59
CA VAL A 392 20.50 -5.37 18.14
C VAL A 392 21.10 -4.41 17.12
N LYS A 393 22.34 -3.95 17.34
CA LYS A 393 23.04 -3.07 16.38
C LYS A 393 23.32 -3.78 15.06
N ARG A 394 23.73 -5.06 15.08
CA ARG A 394 23.95 -5.84 13.86
C ARG A 394 22.65 -6.07 13.10
N VAL A 395 21.59 -6.46 13.79
CA VAL A 395 20.24 -6.69 13.24
C VAL A 395 19.72 -5.44 12.53
N LYS A 396 19.74 -4.27 13.18
CA LYS A 396 19.31 -3.01 12.56
C LYS A 396 20.14 -2.62 11.34
N LYS A 397 21.47 -2.81 11.40
CA LYS A 397 22.36 -2.51 10.26
C LYS A 397 22.10 -3.44 9.08
N ALA A 398 21.96 -4.74 9.33
CA ALA A 398 21.65 -5.73 8.32
C ALA A 398 20.30 -5.43 7.66
N GLY A 399 19.28 -5.14 8.46
CA GLY A 399 17.96 -4.70 8.00
C GLY A 399 18.02 -3.52 7.04
N HIS A 400 18.69 -2.44 7.44
CA HIS A 400 18.90 -1.27 6.58
C HIS A 400 19.64 -1.60 5.28
N GLU A 401 20.65 -2.48 5.31
CA GLU A 401 21.37 -2.90 4.11
C GLU A 401 20.50 -3.73 3.17
N ILE A 402 19.64 -4.60 3.71
CA ILE A 402 18.65 -5.38 2.95
C ILE A 402 17.66 -4.45 2.25
N LEU A 403 17.07 -3.49 2.96
CA LEU A 403 16.15 -2.52 2.35
C LEU A 403 16.84 -1.69 1.25
N LYS A 404 18.09 -1.25 1.49
CA LYS A 404 18.88 -0.56 0.46
C LYS A 404 19.18 -1.44 -0.75
N ALA A 405 19.38 -2.74 -0.56
CA ALA A 405 19.52 -3.70 -1.67
C ALA A 405 18.23 -3.77 -2.49
N CYS A 406 17.06 -3.86 -1.86
CA CYS A 406 15.77 -3.82 -2.55
C CYS A 406 15.61 -2.55 -3.39
N ILE A 407 15.89 -1.37 -2.84
CA ILE A 407 15.83 -0.08 -3.58
C ILE A 407 16.79 -0.07 -4.77
N LYS A 408 18.00 -0.60 -4.62
CA LYS A 408 18.98 -0.67 -5.72
C LYS A 408 18.48 -1.52 -6.89
N LEU A 409 17.68 -2.55 -6.60
CA LEU A 409 17.07 -3.44 -7.59
C LEU A 409 15.75 -2.90 -8.18
N GLY A 410 15.43 -1.62 -7.94
CA GLY A 410 14.19 -1.00 -8.43
C GLY A 410 12.96 -1.29 -7.55
N GLY A 411 13.21 -1.72 -6.31
CA GLY A 411 12.20 -2.05 -5.31
C GLY A 411 11.76 -0.90 -4.42
N THR A 412 10.97 -1.24 -3.40
CA THR A 412 10.53 -0.33 -2.33
C THR A 412 10.88 -0.87 -0.94
N VAL A 413 10.82 -0.01 0.07
CA VAL A 413 11.17 -0.33 1.47
C VAL A 413 10.06 -1.02 2.25
N SER A 414 8.81 -0.94 1.78
CA SER A 414 7.68 -1.62 2.41
C SER A 414 6.63 -2.05 1.40
N GLY A 415 6.27 -3.34 1.46
CA GLY A 415 5.19 -3.94 0.68
C GLY A 415 3.83 -3.93 1.35
N GLU A 416 3.76 -4.12 2.68
CA GLU A 416 2.49 -4.26 3.41
C GLU A 416 2.48 -3.90 4.90
N HIS A 417 3.64 -3.70 5.54
CA HIS A 417 3.72 -3.43 6.98
C HIS A 417 3.68 -1.94 7.37
N GLY A 418 3.58 -1.05 6.38
CA GLY A 418 3.70 0.39 6.58
C GLY A 418 5.14 0.86 6.85
N VAL A 419 5.29 2.17 6.99
CA VAL A 419 6.56 2.84 7.26
C VAL A 419 6.73 3.07 8.75
N GLY A 420 5.70 3.62 9.40
CA GLY A 420 5.69 3.98 10.82
C GLY A 420 6.91 4.76 11.27
N VAL A 421 7.48 4.31 12.37
CA VAL A 421 8.74 4.83 12.93
C VAL A 421 9.92 4.01 12.43
N GLU A 422 9.71 2.70 12.22
CA GLU A 422 10.74 1.72 11.94
C GLU A 422 11.45 2.00 10.61
N LYS A 423 10.69 2.24 9.52
CA LYS A 423 11.24 2.52 8.18
C LYS A 423 11.31 4.00 7.85
N ARG A 424 10.98 4.89 8.79
CA ARG A 424 10.92 6.34 8.57
C ARG A 424 12.22 6.90 8.00
N VAL A 425 13.37 6.46 8.51
CA VAL A 425 14.69 6.84 7.99
C VAL A 425 14.93 6.31 6.58
N ALA A 426 14.40 5.12 6.26
CA ALA A 426 14.58 4.47 4.97
C ALA A 426 13.89 5.22 3.81
N MET A 427 12.89 6.05 4.13
CA MET A 427 12.23 6.92 3.14
C MET A 427 13.21 7.87 2.45
N ASN A 428 14.28 8.30 3.14
CA ASN A 428 15.34 9.12 2.54
C ASN A 428 16.17 8.37 1.50
N TRP A 429 16.21 7.04 1.54
CA TRP A 429 16.95 6.23 0.57
C TRP A 429 16.14 5.98 -0.69
N LEU A 430 14.81 5.99 -0.56
CA LEU A 430 13.87 5.76 -1.65
C LEU A 430 13.51 7.07 -2.35
N TYR A 431 13.10 8.08 -1.59
CA TYR A 431 12.57 9.34 -2.11
C TYR A 431 13.57 10.49 -2.00
N GLY A 432 13.55 11.37 -3.00
CA GLY A 432 14.30 12.61 -2.98
C GLY A 432 13.60 13.69 -2.14
N PRO A 433 14.25 14.84 -1.91
CA PRO A 433 13.67 15.94 -1.14
C PRO A 433 12.33 16.45 -1.69
N ALA A 434 12.14 16.42 -3.01
CA ALA A 434 10.92 16.90 -3.66
C ALA A 434 9.71 16.01 -3.34
N GLU A 435 9.86 14.68 -3.46
CA GLU A 435 8.81 13.73 -3.12
C GLU A 435 8.48 13.76 -1.61
N LEU A 436 9.50 13.85 -0.76
CA LEU A 436 9.30 13.96 0.69
C LEU A 436 8.58 15.26 1.07
N ASP A 437 8.89 16.40 0.42
CA ASP A 437 8.13 17.64 0.61
C ASP A 437 6.69 17.51 0.09
N PHE A 438 6.46 16.80 -1.02
CA PHE A 438 5.10 16.54 -1.51
C PHE A 438 4.25 15.77 -0.49
N PHE A 439 4.81 14.74 0.14
CA PHE A 439 4.13 14.07 1.24
C PHE A 439 3.92 15.00 2.45
N GLY A 440 4.91 15.84 2.76
CA GLY A 440 4.78 16.87 3.80
C GLY A 440 3.66 17.87 3.52
N LYS A 441 3.49 18.29 2.26
CA LYS A 441 2.38 19.15 1.78
C LYS A 441 1.03 18.47 1.98
N ILE A 442 0.93 17.17 1.70
CA ILE A 442 -0.29 16.38 2.00
C ILE A 442 -0.58 16.39 3.50
N LYS A 443 0.43 16.09 4.33
CA LYS A 443 0.29 16.09 5.79
C LYS A 443 -0.17 17.45 6.31
N ARG A 444 0.44 18.56 5.86
CA ARG A 444 0.02 19.93 6.22
C ARG A 444 -1.39 20.26 5.75
N ALA A 445 -1.75 19.81 4.55
CA ALA A 445 -3.09 20.00 4.00
C ALA A 445 -4.17 19.31 4.84
N PHE A 446 -3.89 18.19 5.50
CA PHE A 446 -4.87 17.51 6.38
C PHE A 446 -4.75 17.90 7.85
N ASP A 447 -3.54 18.05 8.36
CA ASP A 447 -3.23 18.28 9.77
C ASP A 447 -2.21 19.41 9.96
N PRO A 448 -2.63 20.68 9.80
CA PRO A 448 -1.74 21.84 9.86
C PRO A 448 -1.12 22.06 11.24
N ARG A 449 -1.63 21.40 12.29
CA ARG A 449 -1.10 21.47 13.66
C ARG A 449 -0.24 20.28 14.05
N ASP A 450 -0.08 19.30 13.16
CA ASP A 450 0.71 18.09 13.37
C ASP A 450 0.39 17.37 14.69
N LEU A 451 -0.92 17.13 14.92
CA LEU A 451 -1.47 16.49 16.12
C LEU A 451 -1.91 15.04 15.87
N ALA A 452 -2.37 14.72 14.66
CA ALA A 452 -2.82 13.39 14.28
C ALA A 452 -1.62 12.49 13.97
N ASN A 453 -1.33 11.58 14.90
CA ASN A 453 -0.23 10.62 14.88
C ASN A 453 1.11 11.20 14.38
N PRO A 454 1.68 12.20 15.05
CA PRO A 454 2.88 12.89 14.56
C PRO A 454 4.12 12.00 14.63
N ASP A 455 5.12 12.36 13.81
CA ASP A 455 6.43 11.69 13.68
C ASP A 455 6.38 10.27 13.10
N LYS A 456 5.43 9.98 12.20
CA LYS A 456 5.34 8.70 11.48
C LYS A 456 5.43 8.94 9.99
N ILE A 457 5.81 7.91 9.24
CA ILE A 457 5.91 7.88 7.77
C ILE A 457 7.04 8.78 7.23
N LEU A 458 7.08 10.06 7.60
CA LEU A 458 8.02 11.04 7.06
C LEU A 458 9.25 11.23 7.96
N PRO A 459 10.46 11.33 7.39
CA PRO A 459 11.67 11.65 8.13
C PRO A 459 11.53 12.91 9.00
N VAL A 460 11.98 12.84 10.25
CA VAL A 460 12.06 14.02 11.14
C VAL A 460 13.38 14.78 10.92
N ALA A 461 13.46 16.02 11.41
CA ALA A 461 14.59 16.91 11.10
C ALA A 461 15.98 16.33 11.41
N GLU A 462 16.09 15.51 12.45
CA GLU A 462 17.32 14.83 12.89
C GLU A 462 17.76 13.69 11.95
N GLU A 463 16.92 13.30 11.00
CA GLU A 463 17.08 12.13 10.12
C GLU A 463 17.29 12.52 8.65
N LYS A 464 17.48 13.81 8.33
CA LYS A 464 17.69 14.26 6.94
C LYS A 464 19.03 13.74 6.39
N PRO A 465 19.07 13.23 5.16
CA PRO A 465 20.25 12.59 4.61
C PRO A 465 21.28 13.63 4.18
N ALA A 466 22.56 13.27 4.35
CA ALA A 466 23.64 13.80 3.54
C ALA A 466 23.59 13.12 2.16
N GLY A 467 22.77 13.63 1.24
CA GLY A 467 22.77 13.29 -0.20
C GLY A 467 22.66 11.80 -0.56
N SER A 468 21.43 11.29 -0.74
CA SER A 468 21.18 10.02 -1.44
C SER A 468 20.41 10.27 -2.74
N ALA A 469 20.76 9.51 -3.79
CA ALA A 469 20.07 9.55 -5.07
C ALA A 469 18.68 8.89 -4.96
N GLY A 470 17.61 9.66 -5.11
CA GLY A 470 16.22 9.19 -4.99
C GLY A 470 15.71 8.53 -6.29
N LEU A 471 14.43 8.14 -6.32
CA LEU A 471 13.78 7.62 -7.53
C LEU A 471 13.93 8.55 -8.75
N THR A 472 13.94 9.87 -8.53
CA THR A 472 14.07 10.91 -9.55
C THR A 472 15.42 10.88 -10.26
N ASP A 473 16.50 10.60 -9.54
CA ASP A 473 17.87 10.62 -10.08
C ASP A 473 18.14 9.45 -11.04
N LYS A 474 17.29 8.41 -11.01
CA LYS A 474 17.36 7.23 -11.89
C LYS A 474 16.39 7.32 -13.08
N ALA A 475 15.69 8.44 -13.23
CA ALA A 475 14.65 8.61 -14.23
C ALA A 475 15.21 8.85 -15.63
N TYR A 476 14.90 7.97 -16.57
CA TYR A 476 14.94 8.38 -17.97
C TYR A 476 13.80 9.38 -18.25
N LEU A 477 14.15 10.51 -18.86
CA LEU A 477 13.22 11.51 -19.37
C LEU A 477 13.47 11.69 -20.87
N SER A 478 12.42 11.54 -21.67
CA SER A 478 12.45 11.87 -23.09
C SER A 478 12.75 13.37 -23.32
N PRO A 479 13.29 13.73 -24.50
CA PRO A 479 13.46 15.13 -24.89
C PRO A 479 12.15 15.94 -24.75
N GLU A 480 11.02 15.34 -25.10
CA GLU A 480 9.70 15.96 -25.03
C GLU A 480 9.27 16.21 -23.57
N ALA A 481 9.53 15.27 -22.67
CA ALA A 481 9.27 15.45 -21.23
C ALA A 481 10.14 16.57 -20.64
N ARG A 482 11.42 16.66 -21.03
CA ARG A 482 12.30 17.78 -20.63
C ARG A 482 11.77 19.12 -21.13
N GLY A 483 11.30 19.17 -22.38
CA GLY A 483 10.68 20.37 -22.95
C GLY A 483 9.43 20.83 -22.18
N ILE A 484 8.57 19.90 -21.76
CA ILE A 484 7.42 20.19 -20.90
C ILE A 484 7.86 20.78 -19.55
N ILE A 485 8.89 20.20 -18.94
CA ILE A 485 9.44 20.68 -17.65
C ILE A 485 10.01 22.10 -17.78
N ASP A 486 10.78 22.37 -18.83
CA ASP A 486 11.38 23.69 -19.04
C ASP A 486 10.31 24.76 -19.33
N GLU A 487 9.26 24.39 -20.06
CA GLU A 487 8.08 25.25 -20.25
C GLU A 487 7.36 25.52 -18.92
N LEU A 488 7.16 24.51 -18.06
CA LEU A 488 6.57 24.70 -16.73
C LEU A 488 7.40 25.66 -15.87
N LYS A 489 8.73 25.52 -15.85
CA LYS A 489 9.63 26.45 -15.15
C LYS A 489 9.49 27.88 -15.66
N LEU A 490 9.39 28.06 -16.98
CA LEU A 490 9.18 29.39 -17.58
C LEU A 490 7.83 29.97 -17.15
N ARG A 491 6.77 29.18 -17.21
CA ARG A 491 5.42 29.60 -16.81
C ARG A 491 5.34 29.97 -15.35
N HIS A 492 5.96 29.18 -14.47
CA HIS A 492 6.07 29.49 -13.05
C HIS A 492 6.77 30.83 -12.79
N ARG A 493 7.93 31.08 -13.40
CA ARG A 493 8.65 32.36 -13.25
C ARG A 493 7.83 33.57 -13.73
N THR A 494 6.99 33.37 -14.73
CA THR A 494 6.15 34.43 -15.32
C THR A 494 4.74 34.52 -14.71
N GLY A 495 4.37 33.65 -13.77
CA GLY A 495 3.00 33.56 -13.25
C GLY A 495 1.96 33.15 -14.31
N THR A 496 2.39 32.49 -15.39
CA THR A 496 1.50 32.08 -16.48
C THR A 496 0.59 30.93 -16.03
N ARG A 497 -0.71 31.23 -15.92
CA ARG A 497 -1.76 30.22 -15.73
C ARG A 497 -1.73 29.23 -16.90
N THR A 498 -1.86 27.96 -16.58
CA THR A 498 -1.63 26.84 -17.49
C THR A 498 -2.86 25.95 -17.57
N ALA A 499 -3.31 25.74 -18.80
CA ALA A 499 -4.31 24.75 -19.13
C ALA A 499 -3.63 23.45 -19.58
N VAL A 500 -3.54 22.45 -18.71
CA VAL A 500 -2.92 21.16 -19.04
C VAL A 500 -3.88 20.38 -19.93
N THR A 501 -3.48 20.06 -21.16
CA THR A 501 -4.33 19.40 -22.15
C THR A 501 -3.67 18.13 -22.71
N GLY A 502 -4.43 17.05 -22.80
CA GLY A 502 -4.03 15.82 -23.51
C GLY A 502 -4.49 15.84 -24.97
N LEU A 503 -5.05 14.73 -25.45
CA LEU A 503 -5.68 14.62 -26.78
C LEU A 503 -7.04 15.35 -26.91
N GLY A 504 -7.36 16.29 -26.01
CA GLY A 504 -8.55 17.14 -26.11
C GLY A 504 -9.89 16.46 -25.83
N THR A 505 -9.91 15.31 -25.15
CA THR A 505 -11.13 14.48 -25.09
C THR A 505 -12.17 14.89 -24.05
N ARG A 506 -11.85 15.69 -23.01
CA ARG A 506 -12.79 15.92 -21.88
C ARG A 506 -12.84 17.30 -21.24
N LEU A 507 -11.74 18.06 -21.16
CA LEU A 507 -11.82 19.47 -20.77
C LEU A 507 -12.31 20.26 -22.00
N LYS A 508 -13.61 20.60 -22.06
CA LYS A 508 -14.15 21.46 -23.12
C LYS A 508 -13.41 22.80 -23.10
N THR A 509 -12.69 23.08 -24.18
CA THR A 509 -11.71 24.17 -24.29
C THR A 509 -12.30 25.56 -24.46
N ASP A 510 -13.63 25.68 -24.43
CA ASP A 510 -14.29 26.86 -24.95
C ASP A 510 -14.90 27.65 -23.78
N ARG A 511 -14.43 28.89 -23.60
CA ARG A 511 -14.79 29.89 -22.56
C ARG A 511 -14.31 29.65 -21.12
N ILE A 512 -13.89 28.44 -20.73
CA ILE A 512 -13.59 28.10 -19.30
C ILE A 512 -12.11 28.30 -18.88
N MET A 513 -11.17 28.46 -19.83
CA MET A 513 -9.73 28.52 -19.48
C MET A 513 -9.25 29.83 -18.82
N GLU A 514 -10.08 30.86 -18.68
CA GLU A 514 -9.75 32.12 -17.97
C GLU A 514 -8.39 32.76 -18.32
N GLY A 515 -8.02 32.76 -19.61
CA GLY A 515 -6.73 33.29 -20.05
C GLY A 515 -5.52 32.40 -19.71
N ALA A 516 -5.74 31.18 -19.20
CA ALA A 516 -4.70 30.18 -19.05
C ALA A 516 -4.20 29.72 -20.43
N LYS A 517 -2.88 29.62 -20.58
CA LYS A 517 -2.25 29.18 -21.83
C LYS A 517 -2.24 27.64 -21.89
N PRO A 518 -2.56 27.04 -23.05
CA PRO A 518 -2.52 25.58 -23.18
C PRO A 518 -1.09 25.03 -23.03
N LEU A 519 -0.95 23.93 -22.31
CA LEU A 519 0.24 23.07 -22.27
C LEU A 519 -0.19 21.69 -22.78
N ALA A 520 0.03 21.45 -24.07
CA ALA A 520 -0.34 20.21 -24.72
C ALA A 520 0.67 19.11 -24.39
N LEU A 521 0.18 17.96 -23.95
CA LEU A 521 0.99 16.78 -23.62
C LEU A 521 1.02 15.75 -24.76
N ARG A 522 0.38 16.03 -25.90
CA ARG A 522 0.28 15.10 -27.04
C ARG A 522 1.64 14.66 -27.60
N GLN A 523 2.69 15.46 -27.43
CA GLN A 523 4.04 15.08 -27.85
C GLN A 523 4.70 14.03 -26.95
N LEU A 524 4.18 13.80 -25.73
CA LEU A 524 4.64 12.73 -24.83
C LEU A 524 4.10 11.37 -25.30
N ALA A 525 4.49 10.96 -26.50
CA ALA A 525 4.01 9.76 -27.17
C ALA A 525 5.16 8.80 -27.54
N GLY A 526 6.23 8.82 -26.75
CA GLY A 526 7.35 7.90 -26.86
C GLY A 526 6.91 6.43 -26.75
N ALA A 527 7.74 5.54 -27.30
CA ALA A 527 7.48 4.11 -27.25
C ALA A 527 7.41 3.62 -25.78
N PRO A 528 6.39 2.83 -25.41
CA PRO A 528 6.27 2.27 -24.07
C PRO A 528 7.42 1.30 -23.76
N GLU A 529 7.88 1.34 -22.51
CA GLU A 529 8.85 0.40 -21.97
C GLU A 529 8.11 -0.83 -21.44
N ILE A 530 8.19 -1.96 -22.15
CA ILE A 530 7.46 -3.19 -21.83
C ILE A 530 8.42 -4.18 -21.15
N ASP A 531 8.11 -4.55 -19.91
CA ASP A 531 8.78 -5.61 -19.17
C ASP A 531 7.87 -6.85 -19.12
N ARG A 532 8.20 -7.85 -19.95
CA ARG A 532 7.44 -9.10 -20.07
C ARG A 532 7.65 -10.03 -18.88
N GLU A 533 8.82 -9.99 -18.26
CA GLU A 533 9.13 -10.88 -17.16
C GLU A 533 8.45 -10.41 -15.87
N ASN A 534 8.42 -9.09 -15.65
CA ASN A 534 7.73 -8.48 -14.53
C ASN A 534 6.24 -8.15 -14.82
N LEU A 535 5.76 -8.33 -16.04
CA LEU A 535 4.40 -7.96 -16.48
C LEU A 535 4.03 -6.51 -16.16
N THR A 536 4.91 -5.58 -16.55
CA THR A 536 4.68 -4.14 -16.38
C THR A 536 4.94 -3.37 -17.67
N VAL A 537 4.27 -2.23 -17.83
CA VAL A 537 4.52 -1.29 -18.92
C VAL A 537 4.59 0.13 -18.39
N ARG A 538 5.62 0.88 -18.78
CA ARG A 538 5.68 2.34 -18.57
C ARG A 538 5.36 3.03 -19.90
N ALA A 539 4.43 3.97 -19.87
CA ALA A 539 3.97 4.70 -21.05
C ALA A 539 3.87 6.21 -20.77
N GLU A 540 4.26 7.03 -21.74
CA GLU A 540 4.16 8.48 -21.64
C GLU A 540 2.71 8.98 -21.72
N ALA A 541 2.44 10.12 -21.08
CA ALA A 541 1.09 10.63 -20.84
C ALA A 541 0.30 10.97 -22.11
N GLY A 542 0.99 11.32 -23.21
CA GLY A 542 0.39 11.64 -24.49
C GLY A 542 0.11 10.41 -25.38
N LEU A 543 0.64 9.23 -25.04
CA LEU A 543 0.49 8.02 -25.85
C LEU A 543 -1.00 7.65 -25.99
N PRO A 544 -1.52 7.50 -27.22
CA PRO A 544 -2.90 7.06 -27.44
C PRO A 544 -3.16 5.65 -26.88
N LEU A 545 -4.29 5.44 -26.21
CA LEU A 545 -4.63 4.14 -25.59
C LEU A 545 -4.73 3.01 -26.62
N LYS A 546 -5.24 3.31 -27.83
CA LYS A 546 -5.28 2.37 -28.96
C LYS A 546 -3.89 1.90 -29.36
N GLU A 547 -2.92 2.80 -29.37
CA GLU A 547 -1.54 2.50 -29.73
C GLU A 547 -0.84 1.68 -28.63
N LEU A 548 -1.02 2.04 -27.36
CA LEU A 548 -0.52 1.25 -26.23
C LEU A 548 -1.03 -0.21 -26.29
N ARG A 549 -2.34 -0.40 -26.49
CA ARG A 549 -2.93 -1.74 -26.63
C ARG A 549 -2.37 -2.50 -27.84
N ARG A 550 -2.14 -1.83 -28.96
CA ARG A 550 -1.56 -2.44 -30.17
C ARG A 550 -0.15 -2.98 -29.89
N GLN A 551 0.69 -2.19 -29.22
CA GLN A 551 2.07 -2.59 -28.89
C GLN A 551 2.13 -3.70 -27.84
N LEU A 552 1.26 -3.65 -26.82
CA LEU A 552 1.15 -4.74 -25.84
C LEU A 552 0.71 -6.05 -26.49
N LYS A 553 -0.31 -6.01 -27.36
CA LYS A 553 -0.77 -7.20 -28.11
C LYS A 553 0.33 -7.78 -29.00
N ALA A 554 1.16 -6.94 -29.63
CA ALA A 554 2.31 -7.40 -30.41
C ALA A 554 3.33 -8.18 -29.57
N CYS A 555 3.36 -7.96 -28.25
CA CYS A 555 4.21 -8.67 -27.29
C CYS A 555 3.48 -9.81 -26.56
N GLY A 556 2.24 -10.13 -26.94
CA GLY A 556 1.42 -11.14 -26.26
C GLY A 556 0.90 -10.71 -24.89
N LEU A 557 0.86 -9.40 -24.62
CA LEU A 557 0.34 -8.82 -23.37
C LEU A 557 -0.98 -8.09 -23.63
N ASP A 558 -1.76 -7.91 -22.56
CA ASP A 558 -3.04 -7.23 -22.58
C ASP A 558 -3.20 -6.33 -21.36
N ILE A 559 -4.06 -5.31 -21.53
CA ILE A 559 -4.44 -4.38 -20.50
C ILE A 559 -5.85 -3.88 -20.78
N GLU A 560 -6.68 -3.84 -19.74
CA GLU A 560 -8.06 -3.39 -19.86
C GLU A 560 -8.10 -1.85 -19.86
N LEU A 561 -8.21 -1.26 -21.04
CA LEU A 561 -8.28 0.19 -21.24
C LEU A 561 -9.44 0.57 -22.16
N PRO A 562 -10.03 1.78 -21.99
CA PRO A 562 -11.01 2.33 -22.92
C PRO A 562 -10.51 2.42 -24.37
N GLU A 563 -11.43 2.60 -25.31
CA GLU A 563 -11.09 2.62 -26.73
C GLU A 563 -10.25 3.83 -27.14
N GLU A 564 -10.68 5.00 -26.68
CA GLU A 564 -10.17 6.31 -27.09
C GLU A 564 -9.53 7.07 -25.92
N GLY A 565 -8.67 8.02 -26.25
CA GLY A 565 -7.97 8.87 -25.30
C GLY A 565 -6.47 8.60 -25.22
N SER A 566 -5.84 9.19 -24.21
CA SER A 566 -4.40 9.06 -23.93
C SER A 566 -4.19 8.55 -22.51
N VAL A 567 -3.00 8.02 -22.23
CA VAL A 567 -2.60 7.52 -20.89
C VAL A 567 -2.84 8.57 -19.80
N GLY A 568 -2.34 9.79 -19.99
CA GLY A 568 -2.50 10.88 -19.03
C GLY A 568 -3.94 11.36 -18.93
N GLY A 569 -4.66 11.43 -20.05
CA GLY A 569 -6.08 11.80 -20.05
C GLY A 569 -6.95 10.81 -19.27
N LEU A 570 -6.71 9.51 -19.44
CA LEU A 570 -7.38 8.43 -18.73
C LEU A 570 -7.24 8.57 -17.21
N ILE A 571 -6.03 8.81 -16.72
CA ILE A 571 -5.73 9.00 -15.29
C ILE A 571 -6.33 10.32 -14.80
N ALA A 572 -6.00 11.44 -15.45
CA ALA A 572 -6.37 12.77 -15.00
C ALA A 572 -7.89 12.97 -14.96
N SER A 573 -8.66 12.32 -15.83
CA SER A 573 -10.13 12.42 -15.85
C SER A 573 -10.86 11.24 -15.21
N LYS A 574 -10.14 10.27 -14.62
CA LYS A 574 -10.70 9.10 -13.92
C LYS A 574 -11.81 8.38 -14.72
N THR A 575 -11.57 8.16 -16.01
CA THR A 575 -12.62 7.62 -16.92
C THR A 575 -12.92 6.15 -16.67
N LEU A 576 -11.95 5.45 -16.09
CA LEU A 576 -12.05 4.07 -15.63
C LEU A 576 -11.65 4.05 -14.15
N PRO A 577 -12.59 4.15 -13.19
CA PRO A 577 -12.26 4.14 -11.76
C PRO A 577 -11.44 2.92 -11.33
N GLY A 578 -11.67 1.76 -11.96
CA GLY A 578 -10.92 0.53 -11.74
C GLY A 578 -9.43 0.59 -12.13
N LEU A 579 -8.99 1.59 -12.91
CA LEU A 579 -7.60 1.80 -13.33
C LEU A 579 -6.64 1.85 -12.13
N ARG A 580 -7.10 2.40 -11.00
CA ARG A 580 -6.31 2.52 -9.77
C ARG A 580 -5.71 1.19 -9.28
N ARG A 581 -6.34 0.06 -9.62
CA ARG A 581 -5.90 -1.29 -9.25
C ARG A 581 -4.69 -1.78 -10.04
N ILE A 582 -4.47 -1.24 -11.23
CA ILE A 582 -3.38 -1.63 -12.14
C ILE A 582 -2.34 -0.52 -12.34
N LEU A 583 -2.57 0.67 -11.81
CA LEU A 583 -1.63 1.79 -11.85
C LEU A 583 -0.61 1.66 -10.72
N LEU A 584 0.65 1.44 -11.06
CA LEU A 584 1.74 1.15 -10.11
C LEU A 584 2.66 2.33 -9.82
N GLY A 585 2.74 3.30 -10.75
CA GLY A 585 3.63 4.44 -10.58
C GLY A 585 3.34 5.59 -11.54
N LEU A 586 3.79 6.79 -11.17
CA LEU A 586 3.67 8.01 -11.95
C LEU A 586 4.97 8.81 -11.92
N ASP A 587 5.32 9.32 -13.09
CA ASP A 587 6.30 10.40 -13.25
C ASP A 587 5.52 11.70 -13.44
N ILE A 588 5.77 12.69 -12.58
CA ILE A 588 4.98 13.94 -12.55
C ILE A 588 5.87 15.17 -12.48
N ALA A 589 5.36 16.30 -12.95
CA ALA A 589 5.96 17.61 -12.74
C ALA A 589 5.00 18.51 -11.95
N ALA A 590 5.50 19.16 -10.91
CA ALA A 590 4.78 20.21 -10.21
C ALA A 590 4.62 21.47 -11.09
N ALA A 591 3.83 22.43 -10.62
CA ALA A 591 3.58 23.70 -11.31
C ALA A 591 4.86 24.51 -11.59
N ASP A 592 5.90 24.35 -10.75
CA ASP A 592 7.21 24.97 -10.88
C ASP A 592 8.19 24.18 -11.77
N GLY A 593 7.75 23.06 -12.33
CA GLY A 593 8.57 22.15 -13.13
C GLY A 593 9.45 21.21 -12.31
N THR A 594 9.24 21.10 -10.98
CA THR A 594 9.91 20.10 -10.15
C THR A 594 9.45 18.70 -10.57
N LEU A 595 10.38 17.87 -11.04
CA LEU A 595 10.13 16.47 -11.39
C LEU A 595 10.07 15.62 -10.12
N MET A 596 9.08 14.73 -10.06
CA MET A 596 8.90 13.77 -8.97
C MET A 596 8.47 12.40 -9.48
N LYS A 597 8.77 11.36 -8.71
CA LYS A 597 8.33 9.98 -8.98
C LYS A 597 7.68 9.34 -7.77
N PHE A 598 6.50 8.75 -8.00
CA PHE A 598 5.79 7.99 -6.99
C PHE A 598 5.48 6.58 -7.51
N GLY A 599 5.62 5.57 -6.66
CA GLY A 599 5.48 4.17 -7.08
C GLY A 599 6.62 3.70 -7.97
N GLY A 600 6.36 2.67 -8.77
CA GLY A 600 7.38 2.04 -9.62
C GLY A 600 6.87 0.83 -10.37
N THR A 601 7.70 -0.21 -10.48
CA THR A 601 7.38 -1.48 -11.16
C THR A 601 7.04 -2.61 -10.17
N THR A 602 7.09 -2.35 -8.87
CA THR A 602 6.67 -3.28 -7.83
C THR A 602 5.15 -3.33 -7.73
N VAL A 603 4.59 -4.53 -7.58
CA VAL A 603 3.13 -4.73 -7.45
C VAL A 603 2.62 -4.25 -6.09
N LYS A 604 3.39 -4.46 -5.03
CA LYS A 604 3.11 -3.98 -3.68
C LYS A 604 4.01 -2.79 -3.34
N ASN A 605 3.41 -1.72 -2.83
CA ASN A 605 4.12 -0.58 -2.26
C ASN A 605 3.21 0.17 -1.28
N VAL A 606 3.68 0.32 -0.04
CA VAL A 606 3.01 1.11 1.02
C VAL A 606 3.94 2.17 1.61
N ALA A 607 5.01 2.51 0.89
CA ALA A 607 5.95 3.55 1.32
C ALA A 607 5.39 4.96 1.04
N GLY A 608 5.00 5.67 2.11
CA GLY A 608 4.45 7.02 2.02
C GLY A 608 2.94 7.04 1.73
N TYR A 609 2.43 8.21 1.33
CA TYR A 609 1.03 8.36 0.95
C TYR A 609 0.79 7.92 -0.50
N ASP A 610 -0.42 7.43 -0.80
CA ASP A 610 -0.77 6.95 -2.15
C ASP A 610 -1.05 8.11 -3.14
N VAL A 611 0.02 8.79 -3.54
CA VAL A 611 -0.02 9.90 -4.51
C VAL A 611 -0.42 9.40 -5.90
N VAL A 612 -0.08 8.14 -6.22
CA VAL A 612 -0.39 7.51 -7.51
C VAL A 612 -1.91 7.49 -7.72
N ARG A 613 -2.67 7.06 -6.72
CA ARG A 613 -4.13 7.05 -6.79
C ARG A 613 -4.75 8.42 -6.56
N LEU A 614 -4.18 9.26 -5.69
CA LEU A 614 -4.63 10.64 -5.49
C LEU A 614 -4.80 11.40 -6.82
N LEU A 615 -3.84 11.22 -7.74
CA LEU A 615 -3.84 11.94 -9.02
C LEU A 615 -4.90 11.46 -10.02
N CYS A 616 -5.55 10.32 -9.78
CA CYS A 616 -6.71 9.88 -10.56
C CYS A 616 -7.86 10.88 -10.38
N GLY A 617 -8.29 11.52 -11.47
CA GLY A 617 -9.34 12.54 -11.44
C GLY A 617 -8.86 13.93 -11.02
N SER A 618 -7.55 14.13 -10.86
CA SER A 618 -6.99 15.45 -10.54
C SER A 618 -7.11 16.48 -11.65
N LEU A 619 -7.45 16.04 -12.86
CA LEU A 619 -7.58 16.84 -14.06
C LEU A 619 -6.32 17.68 -14.31
N GLY A 620 -5.13 17.24 -13.89
CA GLY A 620 -3.87 17.96 -14.07
C GLY A 620 -3.67 19.18 -13.15
N ALA A 621 -4.54 19.37 -12.16
CA ALA A 621 -4.49 20.54 -11.28
C ALA A 621 -3.54 20.40 -10.08
N TYR A 622 -3.20 19.18 -9.67
CA TYR A 622 -2.23 18.95 -8.58
C TYR A 622 -0.80 18.78 -9.11
N ALA A 623 -0.66 18.19 -10.30
CA ALA A 623 0.60 18.04 -11.02
C ALA A 623 0.32 17.66 -12.47
N VAL A 624 1.31 17.87 -13.33
CA VAL A 624 1.31 17.39 -14.72
C VAL A 624 1.83 15.94 -14.74
N ILE A 625 1.03 15.01 -15.24
CA ILE A 625 1.46 13.61 -15.44
C ILE A 625 2.32 13.55 -16.71
N LEU A 626 3.54 13.04 -16.59
CA LEU A 626 4.48 12.89 -17.71
C LEU A 626 4.49 11.45 -18.24
N ALA A 627 4.44 10.46 -17.34
CA ALA A 627 4.35 9.05 -17.68
C ALA A 627 3.68 8.26 -16.55
N ALA A 628 3.21 7.05 -16.88
CA ALA A 628 2.57 6.14 -15.94
C ALA A 628 3.06 4.71 -16.14
N THR A 629 3.20 3.97 -15.04
CA THR A 629 3.53 2.55 -15.03
C THR A 629 2.30 1.73 -14.65
N PHE A 630 2.00 0.70 -15.43
CA PHE A 630 0.87 -0.21 -15.22
C PHE A 630 1.33 -1.66 -15.07
N SER A 631 0.60 -2.44 -14.28
CA SER A 631 0.62 -3.90 -14.39
C SER A 631 -0.18 -4.34 -15.62
N VAL A 632 0.31 -5.35 -16.32
CA VAL A 632 -0.35 -5.95 -17.50
C VAL A 632 -0.51 -7.46 -17.32
N SER A 633 -1.27 -8.12 -18.21
CA SER A 633 -1.47 -9.56 -18.16
C SER A 633 -1.03 -10.23 -19.45
N ALA A 634 -0.37 -11.40 -19.38
CA ALA A 634 -0.01 -12.19 -20.57
C ALA A 634 -1.19 -13.02 -21.14
N ARG A 635 -2.35 -12.97 -20.50
CA ARG A 635 -3.61 -13.57 -20.97
C ARG A 635 -4.70 -12.50 -20.93
N ALA A 636 -5.64 -12.55 -21.87
CA ALA A 636 -6.76 -11.60 -21.90
C ALA A 636 -7.47 -11.58 -20.53
N ALA A 637 -7.53 -10.41 -19.90
CA ALA A 637 -8.17 -10.23 -18.60
C ALA A 637 -9.65 -10.65 -18.71
N ARG A 638 -10.11 -11.51 -17.80
CA ARG A 638 -11.52 -11.94 -17.71
C ARG A 638 -12.15 -11.53 -16.39
N THR A 639 -11.84 -10.32 -15.93
CA THR A 639 -12.62 -9.68 -14.88
C THR A 639 -13.81 -8.99 -15.56
N PRO A 640 -15.04 -9.02 -15.02
CA PRO A 640 -16.15 -8.29 -15.62
C PRO A 640 -15.76 -6.82 -15.75
N GLN A 641 -15.94 -6.28 -16.96
CA GLN A 641 -15.74 -4.87 -17.26
C GLN A 641 -16.48 -4.03 -16.22
N GLU A 642 -15.74 -3.29 -15.39
CA GLU A 642 -16.32 -2.06 -14.86
C GLU A 642 -16.50 -1.17 -16.09
N GLY A 643 -17.74 -1.02 -16.55
CA GLY A 643 -18.08 -0.17 -17.68
C GLY A 643 -17.48 1.23 -17.48
N ALA A 644 -17.06 1.87 -18.57
CA ALA A 644 -16.57 3.24 -18.52
C ALA A 644 -17.58 4.10 -17.74
N ALA A 645 -17.13 4.80 -16.71
CA ALA A 645 -18.02 5.69 -15.98
C ALA A 645 -18.36 6.88 -16.90
N GLU A 646 -19.64 7.26 -16.94
CA GLU A 646 -20.01 8.56 -17.51
C GLU A 646 -19.24 9.65 -16.77
N PHE A 647 -18.58 10.53 -17.53
CA PHE A 647 -17.86 11.65 -16.93
C PHE A 647 -18.88 12.59 -16.30
N ASN A 648 -18.88 12.68 -14.98
CA ASN A 648 -19.67 13.69 -14.29
C ASN A 648 -18.85 15.00 -14.25
N ASP A 649 -19.22 15.98 -15.08
CA ASP A 649 -18.65 17.34 -15.09
C ASP A 649 -18.83 18.06 -13.72
N ALA A 650 -19.70 17.57 -12.83
CA ALA A 650 -20.00 18.19 -11.54
C ALA A 650 -19.00 17.80 -10.43
N PHE A 651 -17.70 18.00 -10.66
CA PHE A 651 -16.73 18.01 -9.57
C PHE A 651 -16.83 19.34 -8.80
N ASP A 652 -17.41 19.30 -7.59
CA ASP A 652 -17.34 20.39 -6.62
C ASP A 652 -16.29 20.05 -5.56
N PRO A 653 -15.11 20.69 -5.56
CA PRO A 653 -14.05 20.37 -4.62
C PRO A 653 -14.50 20.67 -3.19
N ASP A 654 -14.26 19.74 -2.27
CA ASP A 654 -14.42 20.02 -0.84
C ASP A 654 -13.24 20.86 -0.28
N GLU A 655 -13.29 21.15 1.02
CA GLU A 655 -12.23 21.91 1.70
C GLU A 655 -10.85 21.24 1.60
N TYR A 656 -10.78 19.90 1.72
CA TYR A 656 -9.50 19.18 1.69
C TYR A 656 -8.91 19.17 0.29
N HIS A 657 -9.75 19.09 -0.74
CA HIS A 657 -9.28 19.27 -2.10
C HIS A 657 -8.67 20.67 -2.34
N ARG A 658 -9.31 21.73 -1.81
CA ARG A 658 -8.80 23.11 -1.91
C ARG A 658 -7.50 23.30 -1.11
N ARG A 659 -7.42 22.73 0.10
CA ARG A 659 -6.21 22.76 0.94
C ARG A 659 -5.04 22.06 0.27
N LEU A 660 -5.26 20.88 -0.32
CA LEU A 660 -4.26 20.20 -1.14
C LEU A 660 -3.82 21.05 -2.32
N LYS A 661 -4.77 21.63 -3.07
CA LYS A 661 -4.44 22.53 -4.18
C LYS A 661 -3.53 23.67 -3.72
N LYS A 662 -3.85 24.31 -2.60
CA LYS A 662 -3.08 25.42 -2.04
C LYS A 662 -1.67 25.02 -1.62
N GLU A 663 -1.48 23.85 -1.01
CA GLU A 663 -0.16 23.36 -0.62
C GLU A 663 0.69 22.91 -1.82
N LEU A 664 0.06 22.28 -2.82
CA LEU A 664 0.75 21.70 -3.99
C LEU A 664 1.05 22.72 -5.09
N ASP A 665 0.18 23.71 -5.28
CA ASP A 665 0.31 24.78 -6.27
C ASP A 665 -0.18 26.12 -5.68
N PRO A 666 0.63 26.77 -4.82
CA PRO A 666 0.23 27.96 -4.06
C PRO A 666 -0.06 29.18 -4.94
N GLN A 667 0.46 29.22 -6.16
CA GLN A 667 0.18 30.28 -7.14
C GLN A 667 -1.07 29.97 -7.99
N ASN A 668 -1.68 28.79 -7.80
CA ASN A 668 -2.82 28.31 -8.57
C ASN A 668 -2.57 28.40 -10.10
N LEU A 669 -1.43 27.90 -10.57
CA LEU A 669 -1.05 27.98 -11.98
C LEU A 669 -1.66 26.87 -12.83
N LEU A 670 -1.77 25.64 -12.31
CA LEU A 670 -2.27 24.49 -13.07
C LEU A 670 -3.80 24.39 -13.00
N ASN A 671 -4.47 24.50 -14.13
CA ASN A 671 -5.94 24.43 -14.27
C ASN A 671 -6.70 25.23 -13.19
N PRO A 672 -6.42 26.54 -13.06
CA PRO A 672 -6.87 27.38 -11.94
C PRO A 672 -8.39 27.42 -11.72
N TRP A 673 -9.17 27.25 -12.78
CA TRP A 673 -10.62 27.37 -12.75
C TRP A 673 -11.31 26.20 -12.02
N ILE A 674 -10.61 25.08 -11.78
CA ILE A 674 -11.19 23.89 -11.13
C ILE A 674 -11.45 24.14 -9.63
N TYR A 675 -10.59 24.93 -8.98
CA TYR A 675 -10.60 25.10 -7.51
C TYR A 675 -10.98 26.51 -7.08
N ARG A 676 -11.80 27.22 -7.84
CA ARG A 676 -12.24 28.56 -7.45
C ARG A 676 -12.88 28.52 -6.07
N GLU A 677 -12.50 29.47 -5.22
CA GLU A 677 -13.39 29.91 -4.15
C GLU A 677 -14.56 30.57 -4.85
N ASN A 678 -15.80 30.16 -4.56
CA ASN A 678 -16.97 30.79 -5.14
C ASN A 678 -16.85 32.31 -4.95
N ALA A 679 -16.72 33.05 -6.05
CA ALA A 679 -17.02 34.48 -6.06
C ALA A 679 -18.52 34.58 -5.77
N ARG A 680 -18.87 34.65 -4.48
CA ARG A 680 -20.19 35.07 -4.04
C ARG A 680 -20.32 36.58 -4.20
#